data_AF-A0A3P7SF40-F1
#
_entry.id   AF-A0A3P7SF40-F1
#
_cell.length_a   1.000
_cell.length_b   1.000
_cell.length_c   1.000
_cell.angle_alpha   90.00
_cell.angle_beta   90.00
_cell.angle_gamma   90.00
#
_symmetry.space_group_name_H-M   'P 1'
#
loop_
_entity.id
_entity.type
_entity.pdbx_description
1 polymer ?
#
loop_
_entity_poly.entity_id
_entity_poly.type
_entity_poly.pdbx_seq_one_letter_code
_entity_poly.pdbx_strand_id
1 'polypeptide(L)'
;MIRFFQGNKNCQWSEEWLENVPIDHFSFHDNRVFRLRYLISTEHFVSNGPIFFYTGNEGNVELFAQNTGLMWDLAPEFNAAIIFAEHRFYGKSQPFGNESYATIRNLGYLSSEQALGDFATLIYHLKNKRLLVAQNSSVIAFGGSYGGMLAAWMRIKYPHLVEGSIASSAPVFWFIDMSRSVPQDAYNRIVKRSFLSSGCIEKNILDGWIALKNLSLTTTGRAYLNGLFHLDKKSHLKISTDWIMLKEYLEDIFESMAMVNYPYPTNYLAELPGWPVKVACQFFNSNKSKNDEELAQSMYGIMNLYYNYTGQKKTFCIKPDVCNDSAYGALGDPFGWPWQSCTEMVMQQCSSGPPNDFFIKNCPFSLKGQELYCINTFGKLGYTKALMRPHWSILNYGNRYPTATNIVFSNGYLDPWSAGGWSLKSRVMGSLISIIIKDGAHHYDLRGKHQLDTNSVKDARRLFFQHYLTMLLVLLEILIAGRMVTSDNVRKIGIFPPTPIITRNSSDNLWMTTKLNAIMESMNYEWNVKWYQSMPIDHFTYRNNEFFSLKYLANYSYFLCDGPLFFYAGNEGDIEAFAQNTGIMWDLAPRFHAAIVFAEHRYYGNSKPYGKRSYMDVLRLGYLNDIQVLADFAQLITFLKTDQEELGFCPPGTEIPVIVFGGSYGGMLAAWLRMKYPHIVDGAWASSAPLRNFYGTGINPESVSNVTTTNYVTNGCDWKVFSEGFVAIQKLSKTEEGRMKLNQIFRSKPGFEMKNFDDFTSLYSYIYSAVFYMAVIDYPYPTNFLTPLPGFPVKVQYNLLFYIIAYACQYATKAGINDEELAEQLYNVINVYYNYTGQLTDHCFTSNCTILSPFQNNDEVIAWNWQCCTSMTMQNCDRSGENDFFLNTCDNPDGLINISIKYCTELFKDIGYSSNFYKLHDTMIRYGMIYNATSNTIFSNGNLDPWSASGVYENSPGITNAMRNGVYIFYMSDAAHHLDLRTPNTCDPPSVTYERFQVTNIIKCWVYKNCTELPTSNPLPDNTGWHAPDNCQFIKHGYPWGYMEPKVYSYPIFTQ
;
A
#
# COMPACT_ATOMS: atom_id res chain seq x y z
N MET A 1 -20.03 37.79 7.27
CA MET A 1 -20.58 38.73 6.27
C MET A 1 -19.70 38.58 5.02
N ILE A 2 -20.12 37.76 4.05
CA ILE A 2 -19.28 37.28 2.94
C ILE A 2 -19.26 38.34 1.83
N ARG A 3 -18.09 38.88 1.47
CA ARG A 3 -17.94 39.75 0.29
C ARG A 3 -17.86 38.86 -0.95
N PHE A 4 -18.97 38.74 -1.65
CA PHE A 4 -19.07 38.04 -2.92
C PHE A 4 -18.47 38.91 -4.05
N PHE A 5 -17.23 38.65 -4.46
CA PHE A 5 -16.68 39.25 -5.68
C PHE A 5 -17.33 38.62 -6.94
N GLN A 6 -17.51 39.46 -7.97
CA GLN A 6 -18.07 39.15 -9.29
C GLN A 6 -16.93 38.95 -10.31
N GLY A 7 -17.03 37.89 -11.12
CA GLY A 7 -16.75 37.87 -12.57
C GLY A 7 -15.32 38.14 -13.09
N ASN A 8 -14.78 37.13 -13.79
CA ASN A 8 -13.69 37.20 -14.79
C ASN A 8 -12.31 37.69 -14.29
N LYS A 9 -11.65 36.90 -13.43
CA LYS A 9 -10.19 36.77 -13.53
C LYS A 9 -9.91 35.56 -14.43
N ASN A 10 -9.17 35.76 -15.53
CA ASN A 10 -8.58 34.65 -16.28
C ASN A 10 -7.72 33.86 -15.30
N CYS A 11 -8.05 32.59 -15.03
CA CYS A 11 -7.24 31.72 -14.19
C CYS A 11 -5.79 31.79 -14.68
N GLN A 12 -4.87 32.28 -13.84
CA GLN A 12 -3.45 32.39 -14.18
C GLN A 12 -2.71 31.20 -13.57
N TRP A 13 -1.99 30.46 -14.41
CA TRP A 13 -1.12 29.37 -14.00
C TRP A 13 0.19 29.43 -14.79
N SER A 14 1.26 28.87 -14.21
CA SER A 14 2.44 28.47 -14.97
C SER A 14 2.36 26.98 -15.30
N GLU A 15 2.79 26.62 -16.51
CA GLU A 15 3.03 25.24 -16.91
C GLU A 15 4.44 24.85 -16.42
N GLU A 16 4.54 23.80 -15.60
CA GLU A 16 5.78 23.26 -15.07
C GLU A 16 5.85 21.74 -15.30
N TRP A 17 7.05 21.17 -15.10
CA TRP A 17 7.33 19.77 -15.36
C TRP A 17 8.06 19.14 -14.19
N LEU A 18 7.58 17.98 -13.74
CA LEU A 18 8.33 17.11 -12.86
C LEU A 18 9.25 16.23 -13.72
N GLU A 19 10.55 16.44 -13.60
CA GLU A 19 11.56 15.64 -14.31
C GLU A 19 11.80 14.30 -13.59
N ASN A 20 12.30 13.31 -14.33
CA ASN A 20 12.72 12.00 -13.83
C ASN A 20 11.62 11.18 -13.13
N VAL A 21 10.36 11.29 -13.58
CA VAL A 21 9.27 10.43 -13.11
C VAL A 21 9.50 9.03 -13.66
N PRO A 22 9.54 7.97 -12.83
CA PRO A 22 9.74 6.62 -13.34
C PRO A 22 8.56 6.21 -14.21
N ILE A 23 8.87 5.51 -15.31
CA ILE A 23 7.84 4.91 -16.16
C ILE A 23 7.07 3.84 -15.37
N ASP A 24 7.76 3.11 -14.49
CA ASP A 24 7.17 2.11 -13.61
C ASP A 24 7.44 2.44 -12.14
N HIS A 25 6.38 2.78 -11.40
CA HIS A 25 6.44 2.99 -9.95
C HIS A 25 6.43 1.70 -9.14
N PHE A 26 6.17 0.53 -9.71
CA PHE A 26 5.89 -0.69 -8.93
C PHE A 26 6.78 -1.87 -9.33
N SER A 27 7.76 -1.63 -10.20
CA SER A 27 8.78 -2.59 -10.56
C SER A 27 10.10 -1.89 -10.86
N PHE A 28 11.20 -2.55 -10.52
CA PHE A 28 12.56 -2.18 -10.92
C PHE A 28 12.98 -2.88 -12.21
N HIS A 29 12.04 -3.51 -12.93
CA HIS A 29 12.29 -4.09 -14.25
C HIS A 29 12.61 -3.01 -15.30
N ASP A 30 12.08 -1.79 -15.14
CA ASP A 30 12.28 -0.67 -16.05
C ASP A 30 12.76 0.55 -15.28
N ASN A 31 13.92 1.09 -15.66
CA ASN A 31 14.50 2.28 -15.03
C ASN A 31 14.36 3.55 -15.87
N ARG A 32 13.64 3.46 -17.00
CA ARG A 32 13.37 4.62 -17.83
C ARG A 32 12.48 5.61 -17.07
N VAL A 33 12.65 6.88 -17.42
CA VAL A 33 11.92 7.99 -16.82
C VAL A 33 11.29 8.86 -17.90
N PHE A 34 10.27 9.61 -17.52
CA PHE A 34 9.64 10.64 -18.35
C PHE A 34 9.41 11.92 -17.54
N ARG A 35 8.89 12.95 -18.20
CA ARG A 35 8.48 14.19 -17.56
C ARG A 35 6.97 14.28 -17.46
N LEU A 36 6.48 14.62 -16.27
CA LEU A 36 5.05 14.79 -16.00
C LEU A 36 4.70 16.28 -15.97
N ARG A 37 3.73 16.68 -16.78
CA ARG A 37 3.25 18.07 -16.80
C ARG A 37 2.37 18.35 -15.60
N TYR A 38 2.49 19.54 -15.03
CA TYR A 38 1.51 20.06 -14.09
C TYR A 38 1.35 21.57 -14.25
N LEU A 39 0.17 22.08 -13.92
CA LEU A 39 -0.11 23.51 -13.86
C LEU A 39 -0.07 23.94 -12.40
N ILE A 40 0.57 25.08 -12.11
CA ILE A 40 0.70 25.60 -10.75
C ILE A 40 0.31 27.08 -10.69
N SER A 41 -0.39 27.45 -9.62
CA SER A 41 -0.62 28.83 -9.23
C SER A 41 -0.35 29.02 -7.75
N THR A 42 0.49 30.01 -7.45
CA THR A 42 0.89 30.39 -6.08
C THR A 42 0.47 31.81 -5.72
N GLU A 43 -0.43 32.44 -6.52
CA GLU A 43 -0.89 33.83 -6.34
C GLU A 43 -1.39 34.11 -4.90
N HIS A 44 -2.06 33.12 -4.29
CA HIS A 44 -2.64 33.22 -2.95
C HIS A 44 -1.90 32.38 -1.91
N PHE A 45 -0.83 31.68 -2.29
CA PHE A 45 -0.18 30.73 -1.40
C PHE A 45 0.66 31.44 -0.33
N VAL A 46 0.42 31.10 0.93
CA VAL A 46 1.22 31.57 2.08
C VAL A 46 1.97 30.42 2.74
N SER A 47 2.90 30.73 3.63
CA SER A 47 3.67 29.70 4.36
C SER A 47 2.75 28.73 5.08
N ASN A 48 2.94 27.44 4.79
CA ASN A 48 2.15 26.30 5.26
C ASN A 48 0.65 26.39 4.94
N GLY A 49 0.25 27.24 3.99
CA GLY A 49 -1.09 27.21 3.42
C GLY A 49 -1.40 25.85 2.78
N PRO A 50 -2.66 25.51 2.52
CA PRO A 50 -2.99 24.24 1.90
C PRO A 50 -2.61 24.19 0.41
N ILE A 51 -2.44 22.98 -0.12
CA ILE A 51 -2.29 22.71 -1.55
C ILE A 51 -3.59 22.07 -2.04
N PHE A 52 -4.30 22.75 -2.93
CA PHE A 52 -5.41 22.17 -3.68
C PHE A 52 -4.85 21.44 -4.89
N PHE A 53 -4.97 20.12 -4.90
CA PHE A 53 -4.34 19.24 -5.87
C PHE A 53 -5.42 18.56 -6.72
N TYR A 54 -5.57 18.95 -7.98
CA TYR A 54 -6.45 18.25 -8.91
C TYR A 54 -5.73 17.03 -9.48
N THR A 55 -6.31 15.86 -9.27
CA THR A 55 -5.85 14.59 -9.87
C THR A 55 -6.38 14.52 -11.30
N GLY A 56 -5.58 15.00 -12.25
CA GLY A 56 -5.92 15.00 -13.68
C GLY A 56 -6.33 13.62 -14.16
N ASN A 57 -7.26 13.60 -15.11
CA ASN A 57 -7.93 12.40 -15.57
C ASN A 57 -7.78 12.23 -17.09
N GLU A 58 -8.77 11.66 -17.77
CA GLU A 58 -8.71 11.15 -19.14
C GLU A 58 -8.68 12.22 -20.25
N GLY A 59 -7.88 13.28 -20.10
CA GLY A 59 -7.69 14.31 -21.13
C GLY A 59 -6.65 15.37 -20.80
N ASN A 60 -6.56 16.40 -21.66
CA ASN A 60 -5.64 17.53 -21.46
C ASN A 60 -5.96 18.29 -20.16
N VAL A 61 -4.94 18.44 -19.29
CA VAL A 61 -5.07 19.08 -17.98
C VAL A 61 -5.59 20.53 -18.03
N GLU A 62 -5.32 21.27 -19.12
CA GLU A 62 -5.79 22.66 -19.28
C GLU A 62 -7.32 22.74 -19.36
N LEU A 63 -7.96 21.75 -19.98
CA LEU A 63 -9.42 21.67 -20.05
C LEU A 63 -10.03 21.55 -18.65
N PHE A 64 -9.42 20.73 -17.79
CA PHE A 64 -9.85 20.56 -16.40
C PHE A 64 -9.58 21.81 -15.57
N ALA A 65 -8.43 22.47 -15.75
CA ALA A 65 -8.10 23.72 -15.06
C ALA A 65 -9.10 24.85 -15.38
N GLN A 66 -9.54 24.94 -16.64
CA GLN A 66 -10.53 25.91 -17.10
C GLN A 66 -11.95 25.61 -16.61
N ASN A 67 -12.29 24.34 -16.36
CA ASN A 67 -13.64 23.91 -15.98
C ASN A 67 -13.82 23.62 -14.47
N THR A 68 -12.73 23.55 -13.70
CA THR A 68 -12.74 23.32 -12.24
C THR A 68 -12.58 24.64 -11.48
N GLY A 69 -13.50 25.58 -11.73
CA GLY A 69 -13.49 26.92 -11.16
C GLY A 69 -13.53 26.95 -9.61
N LEU A 70 -14.08 25.93 -8.97
CA LEU A 70 -14.21 25.87 -7.51
C LEU A 70 -12.85 26.01 -6.79
N MET A 71 -11.78 25.37 -7.29
CA MET A 71 -10.45 25.48 -6.66
C MET A 71 -9.93 26.92 -6.68
N TRP A 72 -10.17 27.63 -7.79
CA TRP A 72 -9.81 29.04 -7.96
C TRP A 72 -10.64 29.95 -7.05
N ASP A 73 -11.93 29.66 -6.90
CA ASP A 73 -12.82 30.41 -6.01
C ASP A 73 -12.43 30.25 -4.53
N LEU A 74 -11.92 29.07 -4.14
CA LEU A 74 -11.55 28.75 -2.76
C LEU A 74 -10.13 29.20 -2.39
N ALA A 75 -9.18 29.24 -3.33
CA ALA A 75 -7.78 29.50 -3.02
C ALA A 75 -7.50 30.84 -2.29
N PRO A 76 -8.15 31.98 -2.63
CA PRO A 76 -7.96 33.23 -1.89
C PRO A 76 -8.42 33.13 -0.43
N GLU A 77 -9.50 32.40 -0.16
CA GLU A 77 -10.08 32.27 1.19
C GLU A 77 -9.21 31.38 2.09
N PHE A 78 -8.53 30.40 1.50
CA PHE A 78 -7.69 29.45 2.23
C PHE A 78 -6.19 29.74 2.14
N ASN A 79 -5.80 30.77 1.40
CA ASN A 79 -4.41 31.04 1.05
C ASN A 79 -3.71 29.82 0.43
N ALA A 80 -4.42 29.15 -0.48
CA ALA A 80 -4.01 27.87 -1.04
C ALA A 80 -3.11 28.03 -2.28
N ALA A 81 -2.18 27.09 -2.46
CA ALA A 81 -1.61 26.82 -3.77
C ALA A 81 -2.59 25.98 -4.58
N ILE A 82 -2.63 26.19 -5.90
CA ILE A 82 -3.42 25.38 -6.83
C ILE A 82 -2.46 24.59 -7.70
N ILE A 83 -2.70 23.28 -7.79
CA ILE A 83 -1.95 22.34 -8.63
C ILE A 83 -2.96 21.55 -9.45
N PHE A 84 -2.77 21.51 -10.77
CA PHE A 84 -3.42 20.54 -11.64
C PHE A 84 -2.37 19.62 -12.22
N ALA A 85 -2.30 18.37 -11.75
CA ALA A 85 -1.36 17.39 -12.27
C ALA A 85 -1.97 16.69 -13.49
N GLU A 86 -1.25 16.64 -14.61
CA GLU A 86 -1.72 15.90 -15.77
C GLU A 86 -1.58 14.38 -15.55
N HIS A 87 -2.52 13.60 -16.07
CA HIS A 87 -2.44 12.15 -16.03
C HIS A 87 -1.42 11.65 -17.07
N ARG A 88 -0.61 10.64 -16.72
CA ARG A 88 0.26 9.97 -17.70
C ARG A 88 -0.54 9.49 -18.92
N PHE A 89 0.06 9.54 -20.10
CA PHE A 89 -0.52 9.24 -21.42
C PHE A 89 -1.57 10.25 -21.92
N TYR A 90 -1.95 11.24 -21.13
CA TYR A 90 -2.89 12.27 -21.57
C TYR A 90 -2.21 13.61 -21.82
N GLY A 91 -2.74 14.36 -22.77
CA GLY A 91 -2.23 15.68 -23.13
C GLY A 91 -0.75 15.62 -23.54
N LYS A 92 0.09 16.41 -22.86
CA LYS A 92 1.53 16.49 -23.17
C LYS A 92 2.37 15.51 -22.33
N SER A 93 1.78 14.82 -21.36
CA SER A 93 2.47 13.89 -20.45
C SER A 93 2.57 12.49 -21.05
N GLN A 94 3.31 12.38 -22.15
CA GLN A 94 3.46 11.15 -22.93
C GLN A 94 4.75 10.40 -22.55
N PRO A 95 4.69 9.26 -21.82
CA PRO A 95 5.91 8.60 -21.30
C PRO A 95 6.90 8.16 -22.38
N PHE A 96 6.41 7.91 -23.60
CA PHE A 96 7.23 7.53 -24.77
C PHE A 96 7.06 8.51 -25.94
N GLY A 97 6.63 9.75 -25.68
CA GLY A 97 6.29 10.70 -26.74
C GLY A 97 5.23 10.13 -27.68
N ASN A 98 5.45 10.27 -29.00
CA ASN A 98 4.52 9.78 -30.02
C ASN A 98 4.37 8.24 -30.02
N GLU A 99 5.29 7.51 -29.39
CA GLU A 99 5.26 6.04 -29.32
C GLU A 99 4.43 5.51 -28.13
N SER A 100 3.82 6.39 -27.32
CA SER A 100 3.09 5.99 -26.12
C SER A 100 1.94 5.02 -26.42
N TYR A 101 1.29 5.18 -27.56
CA TYR A 101 0.18 4.33 -28.03
C TYR A 101 0.61 3.31 -29.10
N ALA A 102 1.89 3.22 -29.44
CA ALA A 102 2.35 2.44 -30.59
C ALA A 102 2.38 0.93 -30.33
N THR A 103 2.59 0.50 -29.08
CA THR A 103 2.66 -0.92 -28.70
C THR A 103 2.13 -1.15 -27.30
N ILE A 104 1.72 -2.37 -26.98
CA ILE A 104 1.32 -2.76 -25.62
C ILE A 104 2.46 -2.67 -24.62
N ARG A 105 3.71 -2.83 -25.05
CA ARG A 105 4.87 -2.66 -24.16
C ARG A 105 5.01 -1.23 -23.65
N ASN A 106 4.53 -0.24 -24.42
CA ASN A 106 4.49 1.15 -24.02
C ASN A 106 3.17 1.46 -23.30
N LEU A 107 2.03 1.13 -23.93
CA LEU A 107 0.71 1.46 -23.42
C LEU A 107 0.36 0.73 -22.11
N GLY A 108 0.98 -0.41 -21.84
CA GLY A 108 0.76 -1.18 -20.60
C GLY A 108 1.15 -0.48 -19.31
N TYR A 109 1.85 0.67 -19.35
CA TYR A 109 2.10 1.52 -18.18
C TYR A 109 0.97 2.54 -17.90
N LEU A 110 -0.09 2.52 -18.72
CA LEU A 110 -1.32 3.26 -18.47
C LEU A 110 -2.23 2.44 -17.56
N SER A 111 -2.09 2.68 -16.25
CA SER A 111 -2.97 2.17 -15.19
C SER A 111 -3.24 3.27 -14.17
N SER A 112 -4.28 3.11 -13.37
CA SER A 112 -4.62 4.11 -12.35
C SER A 112 -3.59 4.13 -11.23
N GLU A 113 -3.00 2.99 -10.85
CA GLU A 113 -1.97 2.94 -9.79
C GLU A 113 -0.73 3.72 -10.18
N GLN A 114 -0.31 3.60 -11.44
CA GLN A 114 0.83 4.30 -11.99
C GLN A 114 0.61 5.82 -11.98
N ALA A 115 -0.61 6.28 -12.28
CA ALA A 115 -0.98 7.69 -12.13
C ALA A 115 -1.02 8.15 -10.67
N LEU A 116 -1.51 7.32 -9.73
CA LEU A 116 -1.44 7.63 -8.30
C LEU A 116 0.01 7.73 -7.80
N GLY A 117 0.92 6.88 -8.32
CA GLY A 117 2.36 6.97 -8.05
C GLY A 117 2.99 8.26 -8.58
N ASP A 118 2.59 8.72 -9.76
CA ASP A 118 2.97 10.03 -10.32
C ASP A 118 2.56 11.16 -9.38
N PHE A 119 1.30 11.16 -8.95
CA PHE A 119 0.76 12.20 -8.07
C PHE A 119 1.43 12.18 -6.69
N ALA A 120 1.67 11.01 -6.11
CA ALA A 120 2.38 10.88 -4.83
C ALA A 120 3.81 11.46 -4.93
N THR A 121 4.53 11.16 -6.01
CA THR A 121 5.87 11.69 -6.28
C THR A 121 5.84 13.20 -6.46
N LEU A 122 4.86 13.73 -7.21
CA LEU A 122 4.68 15.17 -7.41
C LEU A 122 4.37 15.90 -6.11
N ILE A 123 3.46 15.38 -5.28
CA ILE A 123 3.15 15.96 -3.96
C ILE A 123 4.40 16.02 -3.09
N TYR A 124 5.18 14.94 -3.04
CA TYR A 124 6.44 14.92 -2.31
C TYR A 124 7.43 15.97 -2.84
N HIS A 125 7.58 16.09 -4.17
CA HIS A 125 8.42 17.11 -4.79
C HIS A 125 7.95 18.54 -4.46
N LEU A 126 6.64 18.78 -4.52
CA LEU A 126 6.06 20.08 -4.20
C LEU A 126 6.37 20.50 -2.77
N LYS A 127 6.11 19.62 -1.79
CA LYS A 127 6.31 19.95 -0.36
C LYS A 127 7.78 20.08 0.04
N ASN A 128 8.68 19.30 -0.58
CA ASN A 128 10.06 19.18 -0.13
C ASN A 128 11.09 19.92 -1.00
N LYS A 129 10.76 20.24 -2.26
CA LYS A 129 11.72 20.79 -3.23
C LYS A 129 11.24 22.07 -3.91
N ARG A 130 9.97 22.15 -4.32
CA ARG A 130 9.46 23.28 -5.13
C ARG A 130 8.80 24.39 -4.32
N LEU A 131 8.03 24.06 -3.29
CA LEU A 131 7.37 24.99 -2.38
C LEU A 131 8.03 24.91 -1.00
N LEU A 132 9.17 25.59 -0.83
CA LEU A 132 10.01 25.49 0.37
C LEU A 132 9.36 25.92 1.68
N VAL A 133 8.16 26.51 1.64
CA VAL A 133 7.37 26.89 2.82
C VAL A 133 6.18 25.95 3.04
N ALA A 134 6.14 24.80 2.37
CA ALA A 134 5.01 23.88 2.33
C ALA A 134 5.25 22.53 3.04
N GLN A 135 6.32 22.38 3.82
CA GLN A 135 6.63 21.10 4.48
C GLN A 135 5.47 20.60 5.35
N ASN A 136 4.79 21.53 6.04
CA ASN A 136 3.62 21.23 6.88
C ASN A 136 2.28 21.58 6.21
N SER A 137 2.28 21.91 4.92
CA SER A 137 1.04 22.18 4.18
C SER A 137 0.17 20.92 4.08
N SER A 138 -1.12 21.06 4.34
CA SER A 138 -2.11 20.04 4.01
C SER A 138 -2.38 20.02 2.51
N VAL A 139 -2.58 18.84 1.94
CA VAL A 139 -2.91 18.60 0.54
C VAL A 139 -4.31 18.03 0.47
N ILE A 140 -5.14 18.64 -0.36
CA ILE A 140 -6.54 18.26 -0.51
C ILE A 140 -6.77 17.93 -1.97
N ALA A 141 -7.12 16.67 -2.22
CA ALA A 141 -7.28 16.16 -3.58
C ALA A 141 -8.66 16.53 -4.14
N PHE A 142 -8.71 17.04 -5.36
CA PHE A 142 -9.93 17.36 -6.08
C PHE A 142 -9.99 16.55 -7.36
N GLY A 143 -11.19 16.14 -7.77
CA GLY A 143 -11.38 15.53 -9.07
C GLY A 143 -12.84 15.33 -9.43
N GLY A 144 -13.14 15.41 -10.72
CA GLY A 144 -14.43 15.07 -11.31
C GLY A 144 -14.34 13.76 -12.11
N SER A 145 -15.42 12.98 -12.17
CA SER A 145 -15.45 11.72 -12.97
C SER A 145 -14.39 10.70 -12.49
N TYR A 146 -13.62 10.10 -13.40
CA TYR A 146 -12.43 9.31 -13.08
C TYR A 146 -11.39 10.10 -12.28
N GLY A 147 -11.26 11.41 -12.49
CA GLY A 147 -10.46 12.29 -11.63
C GLY A 147 -10.96 12.27 -10.18
N GLY A 148 -12.27 12.19 -9.96
CA GLY A 148 -12.86 12.03 -8.64
C GLY A 148 -12.59 10.66 -8.03
N MET A 149 -12.54 9.59 -8.84
CA MET A 149 -12.10 8.26 -8.40
C MET A 149 -10.64 8.33 -7.95
N LEU A 150 -9.75 8.92 -8.75
CA LEU A 150 -8.34 9.15 -8.41
C LEU A 150 -8.18 9.98 -7.14
N ALA A 151 -8.96 11.04 -6.95
CA ALA A 151 -8.93 11.85 -5.73
C ALA A 151 -9.30 11.03 -4.48
N ALA A 152 -10.37 10.24 -4.55
CA ALA A 152 -10.77 9.33 -3.47
C ALA A 152 -9.69 8.26 -3.22
N TRP A 153 -9.15 7.67 -4.27
CA TRP A 153 -8.12 6.63 -4.17
C TRP A 153 -6.78 7.15 -3.68
N MET A 154 -6.41 8.40 -4.01
CA MET A 154 -5.28 9.09 -3.39
C MET A 154 -5.47 9.18 -1.87
N ARG A 155 -6.65 9.58 -1.40
CA ARG A 155 -6.92 9.63 0.05
C ARG A 155 -6.91 8.25 0.69
N ILE A 156 -7.43 7.22 0.01
CA ILE A 156 -7.48 5.85 0.53
C ILE A 156 -6.08 5.21 0.59
N LYS A 157 -5.27 5.37 -0.46
CA LYS A 157 -3.97 4.70 -0.59
C LYS A 157 -2.80 5.52 -0.06
N TYR A 158 -2.88 6.85 -0.06
CA TYR A 158 -1.84 7.77 0.40
C TYR A 158 -2.36 8.79 1.43
N PRO A 159 -3.03 8.35 2.52
CA PRO A 159 -3.61 9.26 3.52
C PRO A 159 -2.57 10.11 4.27
N HIS A 160 -1.29 9.72 4.23
CA HIS A 160 -0.14 10.47 4.76
C HIS A 160 0.32 11.61 3.85
N LEU A 161 -0.08 11.62 2.57
CA LEU A 161 0.22 12.69 1.62
C LEU A 161 -0.98 13.59 1.33
N VAL A 162 -2.21 13.06 1.47
CA VAL A 162 -3.47 13.76 1.15
C VAL A 162 -4.39 13.70 2.36
N GLU A 163 -4.61 14.84 3.03
CA GLU A 163 -5.41 14.94 4.27
C GLU A 163 -6.93 14.75 4.05
N GLY A 164 -7.41 14.98 2.84
CA GLY A 164 -8.81 14.79 2.46
C GLY A 164 -9.04 14.96 0.95
N SER A 165 -10.22 14.57 0.48
CA SER A 165 -10.55 14.66 -0.95
C SER A 165 -12.00 15.08 -1.22
N ILE A 166 -12.19 15.86 -2.30
CA ILE A 166 -13.49 16.12 -2.91
C ILE A 166 -13.57 15.31 -4.20
N ALA A 167 -14.31 14.20 -4.13
CA ALA A 167 -14.53 13.24 -5.20
C ALA A 167 -15.91 13.51 -5.84
N SER A 168 -15.94 14.37 -6.85
CA SER A 168 -17.18 14.83 -7.47
C SER A 168 -17.57 13.96 -8.67
N SER A 169 -18.82 13.51 -8.68
CA SER A 169 -19.39 12.57 -9.66
C SER A 169 -18.48 11.37 -9.92
N ALA A 170 -17.90 10.80 -8.85
CA ALA A 170 -16.94 9.71 -8.92
C ALA A 170 -17.63 8.34 -8.86
N PRO A 171 -17.70 7.55 -9.95
CA PRO A 171 -18.40 6.27 -9.99
C PRO A 171 -17.58 5.12 -9.39
N VAL A 172 -17.08 5.30 -8.16
CA VAL A 172 -16.13 4.39 -7.48
C VAL A 172 -16.64 2.96 -7.26
N PHE A 173 -17.95 2.71 -7.41
CA PHE A 173 -18.57 1.38 -7.28
C PHE A 173 -19.12 0.84 -8.61
N TRP A 174 -18.78 1.41 -9.76
CA TRP A 174 -19.30 0.97 -11.06
C TRP A 174 -18.59 -0.24 -11.67
N PHE A 175 -18.28 -1.25 -10.86
CA PHE A 175 -17.51 -2.42 -11.27
C PHE A 175 -18.35 -3.71 -11.21
N ILE A 176 -17.90 -4.77 -11.89
CA ILE A 176 -18.65 -6.03 -12.03
C ILE A 176 -18.97 -6.67 -10.67
N ASP A 177 -18.03 -6.59 -9.72
CA ASP A 177 -18.22 -7.10 -8.35
C ASP A 177 -19.33 -6.38 -7.59
N MET A 178 -19.74 -5.19 -8.06
CA MET A 178 -20.81 -4.37 -7.48
C MET A 178 -22.16 -4.55 -8.20
N SER A 179 -22.27 -5.50 -9.14
CA SER A 179 -23.50 -5.76 -9.94
C SER A 179 -24.78 -5.96 -9.14
N ARG A 180 -24.69 -6.45 -7.90
CA ARG A 180 -25.86 -6.57 -6.99
C ARG A 180 -26.35 -5.22 -6.48
N SER A 181 -25.45 -4.27 -6.28
CA SER A 181 -25.72 -2.96 -5.69
C SER A 181 -25.91 -1.87 -6.75
N VAL A 182 -25.27 -2.05 -7.91
CA VAL A 182 -25.26 -1.13 -9.05
C VAL A 182 -25.80 -1.87 -10.28
N PRO A 183 -27.08 -1.69 -10.63
CA PRO A 183 -27.65 -2.33 -11.82
C PRO A 183 -26.95 -1.87 -13.09
N GLN A 184 -26.63 -2.81 -13.98
CA GLN A 184 -25.98 -2.56 -15.28
C GLN A 184 -26.75 -1.59 -16.21
N ASP A 185 -28.06 -1.41 -16.00
CA ASP A 185 -28.91 -0.49 -16.77
C ASP A 185 -29.11 0.88 -16.09
N ALA A 186 -28.54 1.08 -14.89
CA ALA A 186 -28.83 2.26 -14.08
C ALA A 186 -28.40 3.57 -14.76
N TYR A 187 -27.34 3.56 -15.57
CA TYR A 187 -26.86 4.72 -16.31
C TYR A 187 -27.97 5.24 -17.24
N ASN A 188 -28.51 4.35 -18.07
CA ASN A 188 -29.52 4.69 -19.07
C ASN A 188 -30.91 4.98 -18.47
N ARG A 189 -31.22 4.41 -17.30
CA ARG A 189 -32.39 4.82 -16.52
C ARG A 189 -32.28 6.28 -16.05
N ILE A 190 -31.08 6.73 -15.69
CA ILE A 190 -30.86 8.12 -15.28
C ILE A 190 -30.85 9.05 -16.49
N VAL A 191 -30.28 8.66 -17.62
CA VAL A 191 -30.40 9.42 -18.88
C VAL A 191 -31.88 9.64 -19.20
N LYS A 192 -32.69 8.57 -19.17
CA LYS A 192 -34.15 8.69 -19.33
C LYS A 192 -34.76 9.69 -18.34
N ARG A 193 -34.43 9.58 -17.04
CA ARG A 193 -34.89 10.52 -16.01
C ARG A 193 -34.57 11.97 -16.36
N SER A 194 -33.36 12.26 -16.81
CA SER A 194 -32.91 13.62 -17.14
C SER A 194 -33.68 14.22 -18.32
N PHE A 195 -33.97 13.44 -19.35
CA PHE A 195 -34.78 13.88 -20.51
C PHE A 195 -36.26 14.06 -20.15
N LEU A 196 -36.87 13.11 -19.44
CA LEU A 196 -38.29 13.21 -19.08
C LEU A 196 -38.54 14.35 -18.09
N SER A 197 -37.66 14.56 -17.11
CA SER A 197 -37.75 15.70 -16.19
C SER A 197 -37.55 17.07 -16.88
N SER A 198 -36.93 17.07 -18.06
CA SER A 198 -36.74 18.28 -18.89
C SER A 198 -37.89 18.53 -19.88
N GLY A 199 -38.91 17.67 -19.91
CA GLY A 199 -40.14 17.86 -20.70
C GLY A 199 -40.23 17.09 -22.01
N CYS A 200 -39.35 16.11 -22.24
CA CYS A 200 -39.45 15.21 -23.39
C CYS A 200 -40.62 14.22 -23.22
N ILE A 201 -41.32 13.88 -24.31
CA ILE A 201 -42.29 12.78 -24.32
C ILE A 201 -41.57 11.50 -24.72
N GLU A 202 -41.54 10.53 -23.81
CA GLU A 202 -40.84 9.24 -23.99
C GLU A 202 -41.19 8.55 -25.32
N LYS A 203 -42.49 8.52 -25.65
CA LYS A 203 -43.00 7.88 -26.87
C LYS A 203 -42.33 8.43 -28.13
N ASN A 204 -42.07 9.73 -28.22
CA ASN A 204 -41.48 10.35 -29.41
C ASN A 204 -40.02 9.95 -29.61
N ILE A 205 -39.28 9.72 -28.52
CA ILE A 205 -37.90 9.23 -28.58
C ILE A 205 -37.91 7.76 -29.04
N LEU A 206 -38.79 6.94 -28.45
CA LEU A 206 -38.95 5.54 -28.84
C LEU A 206 -39.33 5.37 -30.31
N ASP A 207 -40.34 6.12 -30.76
CA ASP A 207 -40.78 6.09 -32.15
C ASP A 207 -39.67 6.59 -33.09
N GLY A 208 -38.82 7.52 -32.65
CA GLY A 208 -37.66 7.96 -33.42
C GLY A 208 -36.63 6.86 -33.67
N TRP A 209 -36.34 6.00 -32.69
CA TRP A 209 -35.46 4.85 -32.90
C TRP A 209 -36.05 3.86 -33.91
N ILE A 210 -37.37 3.63 -33.82
CA ILE A 210 -38.11 2.77 -34.75
C ILE A 210 -38.07 3.36 -36.17
N ALA A 211 -38.30 4.66 -36.31
CA ALA A 211 -38.27 5.37 -37.58
C ALA A 211 -36.91 5.29 -38.29
N LEU A 212 -35.81 5.51 -37.56
CA LEU A 212 -34.45 5.38 -38.11
C LEU A 212 -34.20 3.96 -38.65
N LYS A 213 -34.62 2.94 -37.89
CA LYS A 213 -34.52 1.54 -38.33
C LYS A 213 -35.37 1.29 -39.57
N ASN A 214 -36.64 1.71 -39.59
CA ASN A 214 -37.54 1.51 -40.72
C ASN A 214 -37.01 2.15 -42.01
N LEU A 215 -36.60 3.41 -41.95
CA LEU A 215 -36.02 4.14 -43.09
C LEU A 215 -34.75 3.44 -43.60
N SER A 216 -33.93 2.88 -42.70
CA SER A 216 -32.69 2.19 -43.10
C SER A 216 -32.90 0.93 -43.95
N LEU A 217 -34.09 0.32 -43.91
CA LEU A 217 -34.36 -0.94 -44.63
C LEU A 217 -34.35 -0.75 -46.15
N THR A 218 -34.71 0.44 -46.64
CA THR A 218 -34.81 0.73 -48.07
C THR A 218 -33.64 1.58 -48.57
N THR A 219 -33.29 1.44 -49.85
CA THR A 219 -32.22 2.27 -50.46
C THR A 219 -32.59 3.76 -50.44
N THR A 220 -33.85 4.09 -50.73
CA THR A 220 -34.35 5.47 -50.69
C THR A 220 -34.31 6.04 -49.28
N GLY A 221 -34.72 5.28 -48.27
CA GLY A 221 -34.66 5.73 -46.87
C GLY A 221 -33.23 5.88 -46.35
N ARG A 222 -32.28 5.01 -46.75
CA ARG A 222 -30.84 5.23 -46.47
C ARG A 222 -30.30 6.50 -47.13
N ALA A 223 -30.68 6.79 -48.38
CA ALA A 223 -30.30 8.03 -49.05
C ALA A 223 -30.89 9.27 -48.35
N TYR A 224 -32.15 9.18 -47.89
CA TYR A 224 -32.79 10.21 -47.07
C TYR A 224 -32.03 10.45 -45.76
N LEU A 225 -31.72 9.39 -45.00
CA LEU A 225 -30.96 9.51 -43.75
C LEU A 225 -29.57 10.10 -43.98
N ASN A 226 -28.84 9.66 -45.01
CA ASN A 226 -27.54 10.24 -45.37
C ASN A 226 -27.64 11.75 -45.64
N GLY A 227 -28.69 12.18 -46.34
CA GLY A 227 -28.95 13.59 -46.64
C GLY A 227 -29.37 14.40 -45.41
N LEU A 228 -30.37 13.93 -44.67
CA LEU A 228 -30.91 14.59 -43.48
C LEU A 228 -29.84 14.80 -42.40
N PHE A 229 -29.06 13.76 -42.11
CA PHE A 229 -28.02 13.81 -41.09
C PHE A 229 -26.71 14.41 -41.62
N HIS A 230 -26.65 14.89 -42.86
CA HIS A 230 -25.42 15.42 -43.49
C HIS A 230 -24.21 14.50 -43.29
N LEU A 231 -24.41 13.19 -43.48
CA LEU A 231 -23.36 12.22 -43.22
C LEU A 231 -22.20 12.39 -44.21
N ASP A 232 -20.97 12.29 -43.74
CA ASP A 232 -19.81 12.26 -44.61
C ASP A 232 -19.88 11.02 -45.53
N LYS A 233 -19.43 11.16 -46.77
CA LYS A 233 -19.39 10.07 -47.77
C LYS A 233 -18.71 8.81 -47.23
N LYS A 234 -17.69 8.96 -46.38
CA LYS A 234 -16.96 7.84 -45.77
C LYS A 234 -17.79 7.06 -44.75
N SER A 235 -18.81 7.68 -44.17
CA SER A 235 -19.73 7.10 -43.17
C SER A 235 -21.16 6.90 -43.67
N HIS A 236 -21.41 7.02 -44.98
CA HIS A 236 -22.75 6.79 -45.52
C HIS A 236 -23.28 5.39 -45.18
N LEU A 237 -24.58 5.35 -44.88
CA LEU A 237 -25.40 4.14 -44.76
C LEU A 237 -25.57 3.51 -46.15
N LYS A 238 -25.00 2.32 -46.36
CA LYS A 238 -25.02 1.58 -47.63
C LYS A 238 -25.95 0.37 -47.56
N ILE A 239 -25.91 -0.38 -46.46
CA ILE A 239 -26.74 -1.57 -46.22
C ILE A 239 -27.69 -1.36 -45.03
N SER A 240 -28.70 -2.22 -44.92
CA SER A 240 -29.76 -2.10 -43.91
C SER A 240 -29.30 -2.25 -42.48
N THR A 241 -28.10 -2.76 -42.21
CA THR A 241 -27.51 -2.86 -40.86
C THR A 241 -26.68 -1.64 -40.49
N ASP A 242 -26.34 -0.77 -41.43
CA ASP A 242 -25.43 0.35 -41.17
C ASP A 242 -26.03 1.38 -40.19
N TRP A 243 -27.36 1.41 -40.03
CA TRP A 243 -28.02 2.33 -39.11
C TRP A 243 -27.60 2.12 -37.65
N ILE A 244 -27.04 0.96 -37.29
CA ILE A 244 -26.49 0.69 -35.95
C ILE A 244 -25.43 1.73 -35.59
N MET A 245 -24.60 2.15 -36.54
CA MET A 245 -23.59 3.19 -36.32
C MET A 245 -24.24 4.56 -36.03
N LEU A 246 -25.32 4.89 -36.75
CA LEU A 246 -26.09 6.11 -36.49
C LEU A 246 -26.80 6.06 -35.14
N LYS A 247 -27.32 4.88 -34.77
CA LYS A 247 -27.94 4.62 -33.47
C LYS A 247 -26.94 4.86 -32.35
N GLU A 248 -25.78 4.21 -32.39
CA GLU A 248 -24.72 4.35 -31.37
C GLU A 248 -24.24 5.81 -31.27
N TYR A 249 -24.03 6.48 -32.41
CA TYR A 249 -23.65 7.91 -32.42
C TYR A 249 -24.70 8.83 -31.79
N LEU A 250 -25.99 8.53 -31.96
CA LEU A 250 -27.08 9.28 -31.31
C LEU A 250 -27.21 8.92 -29.83
N GLU A 251 -27.03 7.65 -29.45
CA GLU A 251 -27.03 7.20 -28.06
C GLU A 251 -25.99 7.98 -27.25
N ASP A 252 -24.75 8.07 -27.76
CA ASP A 252 -23.67 8.88 -27.16
C ASP A 252 -24.07 10.33 -26.92
N ILE A 253 -24.88 10.93 -27.80
CA ILE A 253 -25.39 12.31 -27.66
C ILE A 253 -26.40 12.40 -26.51
N PHE A 254 -27.37 11.49 -26.43
CA PHE A 254 -28.32 11.49 -25.32
C PHE A 254 -27.60 11.34 -23.98
N GLU A 255 -26.64 10.42 -23.91
CA GLU A 255 -25.82 10.18 -22.72
C GLU A 255 -24.98 11.41 -22.36
N SER A 256 -24.24 11.96 -23.32
CA SER A 256 -23.37 13.13 -23.11
C SER A 256 -24.17 14.37 -22.71
N MET A 257 -25.30 14.64 -23.38
CA MET A 257 -26.15 15.79 -23.05
C MET A 257 -26.71 15.70 -21.63
N ALA A 258 -27.02 14.50 -21.12
CA ALA A 258 -27.43 14.32 -19.74
C ALA A 258 -26.29 14.68 -18.77
N MET A 259 -25.04 14.29 -19.08
CA MET A 259 -23.86 14.64 -18.28
C MET A 259 -23.59 16.15 -18.24
N VAL A 260 -23.72 16.86 -19.37
CA VAL A 260 -23.44 18.31 -19.45
C VAL A 260 -24.69 19.19 -19.41
N ASN A 261 -25.76 18.74 -18.74
CA ASN A 261 -27.01 19.47 -18.61
C ASN A 261 -26.94 20.64 -17.60
N TYR A 262 -26.02 21.58 -17.79
CA TYR A 262 -25.77 22.71 -16.88
C TYR A 262 -26.73 23.88 -17.10
N PRO A 263 -27.00 24.74 -16.10
CA PRO A 263 -27.96 25.85 -16.21
C PRO A 263 -27.54 27.03 -17.08
N TYR A 264 -26.31 27.03 -17.60
CA TYR A 264 -25.72 28.12 -18.38
C TYR A 264 -24.85 27.56 -19.50
N PRO A 265 -24.51 28.37 -20.53
CA PRO A 265 -23.68 27.91 -21.62
C PRO A 265 -22.31 27.41 -21.15
N THR A 266 -21.84 26.32 -21.72
CA THR A 266 -20.55 25.70 -21.36
C THR A 266 -19.81 25.21 -22.59
N ASN A 267 -18.49 25.16 -22.49
CA ASN A 267 -17.60 24.51 -23.44
C ASN A 267 -16.73 23.49 -22.68
N TYR A 268 -17.22 22.27 -22.55
CA TYR A 268 -16.51 21.18 -21.86
C TYR A 268 -16.34 19.97 -22.80
N LEU A 269 -17.41 19.20 -23.03
CA LEU A 269 -17.42 18.15 -24.06
C LEU A 269 -17.78 18.70 -25.45
N ALA A 270 -18.71 19.67 -25.47
CA ALA A 270 -19.13 20.40 -26.64
C ALA A 270 -19.55 21.83 -26.22
N GLU A 271 -19.61 22.75 -27.18
CA GLU A 271 -20.21 24.07 -26.99
C GLU A 271 -21.73 23.95 -26.99
N LEU A 272 -22.34 24.20 -25.83
CA LEU A 272 -23.78 24.00 -25.62
C LEU A 272 -24.44 25.19 -24.92
N PRO A 273 -25.74 25.43 -25.17
CA PRO A 273 -26.52 26.40 -24.42
C PRO A 273 -26.77 25.95 -22.98
N GLY A 274 -27.29 26.86 -22.14
CA GLY A 274 -27.81 26.48 -20.82
C GLY A 274 -29.06 25.59 -20.94
N TRP A 275 -29.13 24.58 -20.08
CA TRP A 275 -30.12 23.51 -20.06
C TRP A 275 -30.27 22.81 -21.43
N PRO A 276 -29.19 22.24 -21.98
CA PRO A 276 -29.19 21.69 -23.33
C PRO A 276 -30.21 20.56 -23.52
N VAL A 277 -30.49 19.75 -22.49
CA VAL A 277 -31.52 18.70 -22.56
C VAL A 277 -32.92 19.31 -22.72
N LYS A 278 -33.21 20.42 -22.02
CA LYS A 278 -34.48 21.15 -22.17
C LYS A 278 -34.65 21.72 -23.58
N VAL A 279 -33.55 22.18 -24.19
CA VAL A 279 -33.54 22.63 -25.59
C VAL A 279 -33.80 21.46 -26.54
N ALA A 280 -33.12 20.31 -26.35
CA ALA A 280 -33.38 19.10 -27.13
C ALA A 280 -34.83 18.60 -27.00
N CYS A 281 -35.44 18.73 -25.83
CA CYS A 281 -36.83 18.30 -25.64
C CYS A 281 -37.84 19.08 -26.49
N GLN A 282 -37.48 20.24 -27.05
CA GLN A 282 -38.33 20.94 -28.01
C GLN A 282 -38.58 20.11 -29.29
N PHE A 283 -37.68 19.18 -29.64
CA PHE A 283 -37.87 18.26 -30.76
C PHE A 283 -38.81 17.09 -30.41
N PHE A 284 -39.00 16.80 -29.11
CA PHE A 284 -39.69 15.62 -28.60
C PHE A 284 -40.93 15.94 -27.73
N ASN A 285 -41.40 17.18 -27.65
CA ASN A 285 -42.50 17.60 -26.76
C ASN A 285 -43.90 17.69 -27.41
N SER A 286 -44.04 17.30 -28.68
CA SER A 286 -45.32 17.36 -29.40
C SER A 286 -46.16 16.10 -29.19
N ASN A 287 -47.45 16.27 -28.91
CA ASN A 287 -48.43 15.16 -28.89
C ASN A 287 -49.00 14.80 -30.27
N LYS A 288 -48.60 15.51 -31.34
CA LYS A 288 -49.05 15.20 -32.70
C LYS A 288 -48.39 13.92 -33.20
N SER A 289 -49.17 13.05 -33.84
CA SER A 289 -48.63 11.91 -34.57
C SER A 289 -47.66 12.41 -35.65
N LYS A 290 -46.45 11.85 -35.66
CA LYS A 290 -45.41 12.12 -36.65
C LYS A 290 -45.20 10.86 -37.50
N ASN A 291 -44.84 11.04 -38.77
CA ASN A 291 -44.36 9.95 -39.62
C ASN A 291 -42.86 9.67 -39.40
N ASP A 292 -42.33 8.62 -40.02
CA ASP A 292 -40.92 8.21 -39.84
C ASP A 292 -39.91 9.30 -40.23
N GLU A 293 -40.17 10.10 -41.27
CA GLU A 293 -39.31 11.21 -41.69
C GLU A 293 -39.31 12.36 -40.68
N GLU A 294 -40.48 12.76 -40.16
CA GLU A 294 -40.62 13.78 -39.11
C GLU A 294 -39.98 13.35 -37.78
N LEU A 295 -40.04 12.05 -37.47
CA LEU A 295 -39.36 11.47 -36.31
C LEU A 295 -37.83 11.46 -36.51
N ALA A 296 -37.35 11.09 -37.70
CA ALA A 296 -35.93 11.17 -38.04
C ALA A 296 -35.41 12.62 -37.98
N GLN A 297 -36.18 13.62 -38.40
CA GLN A 297 -35.85 15.03 -38.25
C GLN A 297 -35.71 15.44 -36.77
N SER A 298 -36.52 14.86 -35.88
CA SER A 298 -36.42 15.11 -34.44
C SER A 298 -35.11 14.55 -33.87
N MET A 299 -34.68 13.37 -34.34
CA MET A 299 -33.38 12.77 -34.00
C MET A 299 -32.20 13.56 -34.61
N TYR A 300 -32.35 14.12 -35.81
CA TYR A 300 -31.36 15.04 -36.36
C TYR A 300 -31.25 16.33 -35.53
N GLY A 301 -32.37 16.87 -35.04
CA GLY A 301 -32.39 18.09 -34.23
C GLY A 301 -31.49 18.03 -33.00
N ILE A 302 -31.53 16.91 -32.26
CA ILE A 302 -30.63 16.70 -31.11
C ILE A 302 -29.17 16.53 -31.55
N MET A 303 -28.89 15.81 -32.64
CA MET A 303 -27.52 15.66 -33.16
C MET A 303 -26.92 17.00 -33.58
N ASN A 304 -27.70 17.82 -34.30
CA ASN A 304 -27.27 19.14 -34.75
C ASN A 304 -27.07 20.09 -33.57
N LEU A 305 -27.92 20.01 -32.54
CA LEU A 305 -27.74 20.77 -31.30
C LEU A 305 -26.42 20.42 -30.61
N TYR A 306 -26.02 19.14 -30.56
CA TYR A 306 -24.80 18.75 -29.87
C TYR A 306 -23.52 19.07 -30.67
N TYR A 307 -23.46 18.62 -31.92
CA TYR A 307 -22.24 18.71 -32.73
C TYR A 307 -22.11 19.98 -33.57
N ASN A 308 -23.18 20.76 -33.71
CA ASN A 308 -23.23 21.91 -34.60
C ASN A 308 -24.03 23.09 -34.04
N TYR A 309 -24.01 23.28 -32.72
CA TYR A 309 -24.65 24.41 -32.05
C TYR A 309 -24.18 25.77 -32.63
N THR A 310 -22.90 25.88 -32.99
CA THR A 310 -22.30 27.09 -33.58
C THR A 310 -22.57 27.27 -35.08
N GLY A 311 -23.12 26.25 -35.75
CA GLY A 311 -23.35 26.25 -37.19
C GLY A 311 -22.11 26.10 -38.08
N GLN A 312 -20.95 25.75 -37.51
CA GLN A 312 -19.69 25.65 -38.26
C GLN A 312 -19.45 24.27 -38.90
N LYS A 313 -20.04 23.19 -38.37
CA LYS A 313 -19.84 21.81 -38.84
C LYS A 313 -20.75 21.51 -40.04
N LYS A 314 -20.15 21.15 -41.17
CA LYS A 314 -20.86 20.94 -42.45
C LYS A 314 -21.33 19.50 -42.68
N THR A 315 -20.58 18.53 -42.18
CA THR A 315 -20.88 17.10 -42.30
C THR A 315 -20.55 16.38 -40.99
N PHE A 316 -21.18 15.24 -40.75
CA PHE A 316 -20.97 14.42 -39.55
C PHE A 316 -20.44 13.05 -39.96
N CYS A 317 -19.38 12.58 -39.29
CA CYS A 317 -18.90 11.23 -39.51
C CYS A 317 -19.24 10.32 -38.33
N ILE A 318 -20.13 9.37 -38.57
CA ILE A 318 -20.65 8.43 -37.57
C ILE A 318 -19.86 7.12 -37.49
N LYS A 319 -18.69 7.04 -38.15
CA LYS A 319 -17.80 5.86 -38.15
C LYS A 319 -16.51 6.20 -37.40
N PRO A 320 -16.39 5.84 -36.10
CA PRO A 320 -15.24 6.21 -35.28
C PRO A 320 -13.91 5.71 -35.87
N ASP A 321 -13.92 4.50 -36.41
CA ASP A 321 -12.81 3.77 -37.05
C ASP A 321 -12.26 4.43 -38.33
N VAL A 322 -13.00 5.37 -38.92
CA VAL A 322 -12.62 6.06 -40.17
C VAL A 322 -12.35 7.55 -39.93
N CYS A 323 -12.81 8.12 -38.82
CA CYS A 323 -13.01 9.57 -38.74
C CYS A 323 -12.50 10.25 -37.48
N ASN A 324 -12.20 9.51 -36.42
CA ASN A 324 -11.77 10.08 -35.14
C ASN A 324 -12.75 11.16 -34.61
N ASP A 325 -14.06 10.98 -34.84
CA ASP A 325 -15.15 11.89 -34.45
C ASP A 325 -16.01 11.16 -33.42
N SER A 326 -15.97 11.63 -32.16
CA SER A 326 -16.73 11.05 -31.04
C SER A 326 -17.25 12.16 -30.12
N ALA A 327 -18.30 11.87 -29.33
CA ALA A 327 -18.85 12.83 -28.37
C ALA A 327 -17.86 13.26 -27.28
N TYR A 328 -16.79 12.47 -27.08
CA TYR A 328 -15.71 12.70 -26.12
C TYR A 328 -14.40 13.17 -26.77
N GLY A 329 -14.41 13.47 -28.08
CA GLY A 329 -13.20 13.83 -28.84
C GLY A 329 -12.47 15.08 -28.30
N ALA A 330 -13.18 15.95 -27.57
CA ALA A 330 -12.60 17.12 -26.91
C ALA A 330 -11.52 16.79 -25.86
N LEU A 331 -11.50 15.55 -25.34
CA LEU A 331 -10.52 15.09 -24.36
C LEU A 331 -9.12 14.84 -24.96
N GLY A 332 -9.03 14.64 -26.28
CA GLY A 332 -7.78 14.70 -27.06
C GLY A 332 -7.08 13.36 -27.32
N ASP A 333 -7.23 12.36 -26.46
CA ASP A 333 -6.49 11.08 -26.55
C ASP A 333 -7.42 9.88 -26.80
N PRO A 334 -7.64 9.48 -28.07
CA PRO A 334 -8.72 8.55 -28.41
C PRO A 334 -8.50 7.10 -27.94
N PHE A 335 -7.27 6.71 -27.58
CA PHE A 335 -6.95 5.33 -27.19
C PHE A 335 -6.66 5.13 -25.70
N GLY A 336 -6.46 6.21 -24.92
CA GLY A 336 -6.14 6.11 -23.48
C GLY A 336 -7.27 5.47 -22.68
N TRP A 337 -8.46 6.08 -22.73
CA TRP A 337 -9.62 5.58 -21.98
C TRP A 337 -10.12 4.22 -22.46
N PRO A 338 -10.19 3.93 -23.77
CA PRO A 338 -10.48 2.58 -24.25
C PRO A 338 -9.49 1.54 -23.75
N TRP A 339 -8.20 1.88 -23.64
CA TRP A 339 -7.21 0.98 -23.07
C TRP A 339 -7.51 0.68 -21.60
N GLN A 340 -7.72 1.72 -20.78
CA GLN A 340 -8.06 1.54 -19.36
C GLN A 340 -9.34 0.72 -19.17
N SER A 341 -10.37 0.94 -20.01
CA SER A 341 -11.62 0.17 -19.99
C SER A 341 -11.46 -1.29 -20.49
N CYS A 342 -10.35 -1.58 -21.15
CA CYS A 342 -9.95 -2.92 -21.60
C CYS A 342 -8.99 -3.63 -20.64
N THR A 343 -8.52 -2.98 -19.58
CA THR A 343 -7.57 -3.56 -18.64
C THR A 343 -8.13 -3.55 -17.21
N GLU A 344 -8.40 -2.36 -16.69
CA GLU A 344 -8.68 -2.11 -15.27
C GLU A 344 -10.12 -1.62 -15.02
N MET A 345 -10.58 -0.67 -15.84
CA MET A 345 -11.86 0.02 -15.72
C MET A 345 -12.98 -0.76 -16.42
N VAL A 346 -13.08 -2.06 -16.13
CA VAL A 346 -14.07 -2.94 -16.74
C VAL A 346 -15.44 -2.70 -16.08
N MET A 347 -16.16 -1.75 -16.66
CA MET A 347 -17.40 -1.21 -16.14
C MET A 347 -18.60 -1.85 -16.84
N GLN A 348 -19.52 -2.43 -16.08
CA GLN A 348 -20.74 -3.02 -16.64
C GLN A 348 -21.75 -1.94 -17.03
N GLN A 349 -22.17 -1.92 -18.29
CA GLN A 349 -23.19 -1.01 -18.77
C GLN A 349 -24.00 -1.66 -19.89
N CYS A 350 -25.32 -1.46 -19.87
CA CYS A 350 -26.20 -1.84 -20.97
C CYS A 350 -27.51 -1.03 -20.96
N SER A 351 -28.26 -1.14 -22.05
CA SER A 351 -29.62 -0.65 -22.24
C SER A 351 -30.60 -1.79 -22.08
N SER A 352 -31.51 -1.66 -21.12
CA SER A 352 -32.56 -2.65 -20.85
C SER A 352 -33.78 -2.47 -21.77
N GLY A 353 -33.92 -1.28 -22.37
CA GLY A 353 -35.05 -0.87 -23.18
C GLY A 353 -36.30 -0.56 -22.35
N PRO A 354 -37.44 -0.29 -23.02
CA PRO A 354 -38.70 0.02 -22.33
C PRO A 354 -39.15 -1.12 -21.40
N PRO A 355 -39.71 -0.81 -20.21
CA PRO A 355 -40.05 0.52 -19.71
C PRO A 355 -38.92 1.21 -18.92
N ASN A 356 -37.75 0.60 -18.78
CA ASN A 356 -36.70 1.07 -17.87
C ASN A 356 -35.90 2.25 -18.46
N ASP A 357 -35.60 2.19 -19.75
CA ASP A 357 -34.96 3.26 -20.52
C ASP A 357 -35.63 3.37 -21.91
N PHE A 358 -35.25 4.37 -22.69
CA PHE A 358 -35.80 4.57 -24.04
C PHE A 358 -34.86 4.15 -25.17
N PHE A 359 -33.80 3.39 -24.87
CA PHE A 359 -32.83 2.93 -25.85
C PHE A 359 -33.17 1.54 -26.40
N ILE A 360 -32.43 1.12 -27.43
CA ILE A 360 -32.59 -0.24 -27.97
C ILE A 360 -31.94 -1.23 -27.00
N LYS A 361 -32.72 -2.24 -26.60
CA LYS A 361 -32.28 -3.26 -25.66
C LYS A 361 -31.02 -4.01 -26.13
N ASN A 362 -29.98 -4.01 -25.29
CA ASN A 362 -28.76 -4.81 -25.44
C ASN A 362 -28.29 -5.49 -24.14
N CYS A 363 -29.03 -5.36 -23.02
CA CYS A 363 -28.76 -6.11 -21.78
C CYS A 363 -29.00 -7.64 -21.92
N PRO A 364 -28.30 -8.47 -21.11
CA PRO A 364 -27.30 -8.08 -20.10
C PRO A 364 -25.93 -7.76 -20.70
N PHE A 365 -25.13 -6.98 -19.97
CA PHE A 365 -23.72 -6.77 -20.25
C PHE A 365 -23.00 -8.13 -20.34
N SER A 366 -22.07 -8.25 -21.29
CA SER A 366 -21.32 -9.48 -21.54
C SER A 366 -19.83 -9.22 -21.45
N LEU A 367 -19.17 -9.85 -20.48
CA LEU A 367 -17.70 -9.87 -20.38
C LEU A 367 -17.06 -10.35 -21.69
N LYS A 368 -17.61 -11.41 -22.30
CA LYS A 368 -17.15 -11.90 -23.60
C LYS A 368 -17.31 -10.86 -24.72
N GLY A 369 -18.36 -10.03 -24.63
CA GLY A 369 -18.55 -8.90 -25.55
C GLY A 369 -17.47 -7.84 -25.38
N GLN A 370 -17.16 -7.47 -24.13
CA GLN A 370 -16.07 -6.54 -23.80
C GLN A 370 -14.70 -7.08 -24.26
N GLU A 371 -14.43 -8.37 -24.01
CA GLU A 371 -13.21 -9.04 -24.51
C GLU A 371 -13.08 -8.91 -26.02
N LEU A 372 -14.15 -9.18 -26.76
CA LEU A 372 -14.15 -9.09 -28.22
C LEU A 372 -13.92 -7.65 -28.69
N TYR A 373 -14.53 -6.66 -28.04
CA TYR A 373 -14.27 -5.24 -28.30
C TYR A 373 -12.79 -4.90 -28.11
N CYS A 374 -12.20 -5.34 -27.01
CA CYS A 374 -10.79 -5.08 -26.70
C CYS A 374 -9.83 -5.77 -27.68
N ILE A 375 -10.11 -7.01 -28.05
CA ILE A 375 -9.36 -7.74 -29.07
C ILE A 375 -9.48 -7.05 -30.44
N ASN A 376 -10.67 -6.58 -30.82
CA ASN A 376 -10.86 -5.88 -32.09
C ASN A 376 -10.13 -4.52 -32.12
N THR A 377 -10.09 -3.82 -30.98
CA THR A 377 -9.48 -2.49 -30.87
C THR A 377 -7.96 -2.56 -30.77
N PHE A 378 -7.43 -3.43 -29.90
CA PHE A 378 -5.99 -3.48 -29.57
C PHE A 378 -5.29 -4.77 -30.02
N GLY A 379 -5.99 -5.72 -30.64
CA GLY A 379 -5.42 -7.00 -31.06
C GLY A 379 -4.24 -6.84 -32.02
N LYS A 380 -4.27 -5.82 -32.89
CA LYS A 380 -3.12 -5.47 -33.76
C LYS A 380 -1.88 -5.02 -33.00
N LEU A 381 -2.04 -4.53 -31.77
CA LEU A 381 -0.94 -4.16 -30.87
C LEU A 381 -0.47 -5.34 -30.00
N GLY A 382 -1.10 -6.51 -30.13
CA GLY A 382 -0.78 -7.73 -29.39
C GLY A 382 -1.70 -8.02 -28.19
N TYR A 383 -2.88 -7.39 -28.11
CA TYR A 383 -3.75 -7.51 -26.93
C TYR A 383 -4.28 -8.93 -26.80
N THR A 384 -4.27 -9.43 -25.56
CA THR A 384 -4.82 -10.75 -25.22
C THR A 384 -5.83 -10.61 -24.09
N LYS A 385 -6.80 -11.53 -24.03
CA LYS A 385 -7.81 -11.57 -22.94
C LYS A 385 -7.19 -11.59 -21.53
N ALA A 386 -5.96 -12.06 -21.38
CA ALA A 386 -5.27 -12.14 -20.10
C ALA A 386 -4.88 -10.76 -19.53
N LEU A 387 -4.90 -9.70 -20.35
CA LEU A 387 -4.67 -8.33 -19.91
C LEU A 387 -5.92 -7.68 -19.29
N MET A 388 -7.12 -8.23 -19.56
CA MET A 388 -8.35 -7.77 -18.94
C MET A 388 -8.44 -8.33 -17.51
N ARG A 389 -8.45 -7.45 -16.50
CA ARG A 389 -8.53 -7.82 -15.09
C ARG A 389 -9.80 -7.23 -14.45
N PRO A 390 -10.99 -7.80 -14.72
CA PRO A 390 -12.28 -7.18 -14.37
C PRO A 390 -12.50 -6.96 -12.86
N HIS A 391 -11.81 -7.72 -12.02
CA HIS A 391 -11.94 -7.66 -10.56
C HIS A 391 -10.86 -6.79 -9.89
N TRP A 392 -9.88 -6.33 -10.67
CA TRP A 392 -8.68 -5.69 -10.12
C TRP A 392 -8.98 -4.36 -9.42
N SER A 393 -9.83 -3.51 -9.99
CA SER A 393 -10.22 -2.23 -9.39
C SER A 393 -10.81 -2.39 -7.99
N ILE A 394 -11.69 -3.38 -7.79
CA ILE A 394 -12.32 -3.64 -6.49
C ILE A 394 -11.36 -4.35 -5.53
N LEU A 395 -10.52 -5.26 -6.02
CA LEU A 395 -9.47 -5.88 -5.22
C LEU A 395 -8.51 -4.80 -4.71
N ASN A 396 -8.09 -3.87 -5.56
CA ASN A 396 -7.13 -2.85 -5.21
C ASN A 396 -7.74 -1.75 -4.34
N TYR A 397 -8.84 -1.12 -4.76
CA TYR A 397 -9.39 0.07 -4.09
C TYR A 397 -10.52 -0.21 -3.09
N GLY A 398 -11.14 -1.38 -3.18
CA GLY A 398 -12.19 -1.82 -2.28
C GLY A 398 -13.61 -1.54 -2.74
N ASN A 399 -14.52 -2.41 -2.32
CA ASN A 399 -15.98 -2.31 -2.49
C ASN A 399 -16.69 -1.69 -1.27
N ARG A 400 -15.94 -1.51 -0.18
CA ARG A 400 -16.39 -0.92 1.08
C ARG A 400 -15.22 -0.13 1.63
N TYR A 401 -15.50 1.05 2.16
CA TYR A 401 -14.48 1.97 2.67
C TYR A 401 -14.52 2.05 4.20
N PRO A 402 -14.19 0.95 4.92
CA PRO A 402 -14.41 0.85 6.36
C PRO A 402 -13.54 1.80 7.18
N THR A 403 -12.36 2.14 6.67
CA THR A 403 -11.36 2.96 7.37
C THR A 403 -11.04 4.25 6.62
N ALA A 404 -11.68 4.49 5.47
CA ALA A 404 -11.46 5.72 4.74
C ALA A 404 -12.05 6.89 5.53
N THR A 405 -11.36 8.02 5.48
CA THR A 405 -11.73 9.23 6.22
C THR A 405 -11.54 10.44 5.33
N ASN A 406 -12.31 11.49 5.60
CA ASN A 406 -12.16 12.82 5.00
C ASN A 406 -12.39 12.81 3.48
N ILE A 407 -13.43 12.12 3.03
CA ILE A 407 -13.82 12.10 1.61
C ILE A 407 -15.24 12.62 1.47
N VAL A 408 -15.38 13.65 0.64
CA VAL A 408 -16.68 14.14 0.19
C VAL A 408 -16.96 13.57 -1.18
N PHE A 409 -17.97 12.72 -1.27
CA PHE A 409 -18.55 12.23 -2.51
C PHE A 409 -19.73 13.12 -2.89
N SER A 410 -19.62 13.94 -3.93
CA SER A 410 -20.76 14.70 -4.46
C SER A 410 -21.26 14.07 -5.75
N ASN A 411 -22.56 14.09 -5.98
CA ASN A 411 -23.15 13.58 -7.22
C ASN A 411 -24.32 14.45 -7.67
N GLY A 412 -24.39 14.72 -8.97
CA GLY A 412 -25.58 15.30 -9.59
C GLY A 412 -26.73 14.28 -9.67
N TYR A 413 -27.95 14.69 -9.34
CA TYR A 413 -29.12 13.82 -9.53
C TYR A 413 -29.50 13.69 -11.01
N LEU A 414 -29.03 14.55 -11.90
CA LEU A 414 -29.23 14.41 -13.36
C LEU A 414 -28.06 13.69 -14.02
N ASP A 415 -27.00 13.41 -13.28
CA ASP A 415 -25.78 12.75 -13.76
C ASP A 415 -25.96 11.23 -13.83
N PRO A 416 -25.86 10.61 -15.01
CA PRO A 416 -25.93 9.17 -15.17
C PRO A 416 -24.88 8.39 -14.35
N TRP A 417 -23.69 8.95 -14.14
CA TRP A 417 -22.61 8.32 -13.37
C TRP A 417 -22.91 8.23 -11.87
N SER A 418 -23.88 9.00 -11.37
CA SER A 418 -24.23 9.04 -9.95
C SER A 418 -24.63 7.69 -9.37
N ALA A 419 -25.14 6.77 -10.19
CA ALA A 419 -25.50 5.43 -9.75
C ALA A 419 -24.30 4.56 -9.34
N GLY A 420 -23.08 4.92 -9.78
CA GLY A 420 -21.83 4.29 -9.33
C GLY A 420 -21.15 5.01 -8.17
N GLY A 421 -21.71 6.13 -7.72
CA GLY A 421 -21.17 6.87 -6.61
C GLY A 421 -21.18 6.05 -5.32
N TRP A 422 -20.39 6.50 -4.33
CA TRP A 422 -20.34 5.87 -3.01
C TRP A 422 -21.73 5.76 -2.34
N SER A 423 -22.61 6.74 -2.58
CA SER A 423 -24.02 6.64 -2.21
C SER A 423 -24.91 7.49 -3.09
N LEU A 424 -26.02 6.90 -3.54
CA LEU A 424 -27.12 7.57 -4.26
C LEU A 424 -28.02 8.45 -3.38
N LYS A 425 -27.76 8.49 -2.07
CA LYS A 425 -28.48 9.31 -1.11
C LYS A 425 -27.48 10.13 -0.31
N SER A 426 -27.91 11.29 0.15
CA SER A 426 -27.13 12.03 1.15
C SER A 426 -26.96 11.18 2.40
N ARG A 427 -25.71 11.03 2.83
CA ARG A 427 -25.32 10.17 3.96
C ARG A 427 -24.05 10.70 4.59
N VAL A 428 -23.91 10.55 5.90
CA VAL A 428 -22.67 10.76 6.63
C VAL A 428 -22.30 9.45 7.34
N MET A 429 -21.06 9.02 7.21
CA MET A 429 -20.50 7.86 7.91
C MET A 429 -19.08 8.21 8.36
N GLY A 430 -18.90 8.49 9.66
CA GLY A 430 -17.65 9.10 10.13
C GLY A 430 -17.41 10.42 9.40
N SER A 431 -16.22 10.57 8.80
CA SER A 431 -15.87 11.71 7.94
C SER A 431 -16.03 11.43 6.43
N LEU A 432 -16.75 10.38 6.06
CA LEU A 432 -17.22 10.17 4.68
C LEU A 432 -18.60 10.79 4.52
N ILE A 433 -18.75 11.66 3.52
CA ILE A 433 -19.98 12.41 3.27
C ILE A 433 -20.42 12.19 1.83
N SER A 434 -21.70 11.84 1.63
CA SER A 434 -22.35 11.89 0.32
C SER A 434 -23.28 13.10 0.21
N ILE A 435 -23.15 13.87 -0.87
CA ILE A 435 -24.00 15.03 -1.19
C ILE A 435 -24.64 14.82 -2.56
N ILE A 436 -25.98 14.91 -2.63
CA ILE A 436 -26.73 14.78 -3.88
C ILE A 436 -27.26 16.16 -4.30
N ILE A 437 -26.84 16.62 -5.48
CA ILE A 437 -27.21 17.92 -6.04
C ILE A 437 -28.44 17.71 -6.95
N LYS A 438 -29.62 18.07 -6.45
CA LYS A 438 -30.91 17.76 -7.08
C LYS A 438 -31.04 18.18 -8.55
N ASP A 439 -30.51 19.34 -8.90
CA ASP A 439 -30.57 19.90 -10.26
C ASP A 439 -29.20 19.80 -10.96
N GLY A 440 -28.26 19.09 -10.34
CA GLY A 440 -26.89 18.97 -10.81
C GLY A 440 -26.75 17.88 -11.87
N ALA A 441 -26.05 18.22 -12.94
CA ALA A 441 -25.49 17.27 -13.88
C ALA A 441 -24.09 16.82 -13.40
N HIS A 442 -23.23 16.36 -14.31
CA HIS A 442 -21.93 15.79 -13.98
C HIS A 442 -20.99 16.81 -13.31
N HIS A 443 -20.53 16.51 -12.10
CA HIS A 443 -19.62 17.32 -11.26
C HIS A 443 -19.86 18.86 -11.31
N TYR A 444 -21.12 19.27 -11.29
CA TYR A 444 -21.54 20.67 -11.41
C TYR A 444 -20.96 21.57 -10.30
N ASP A 445 -20.79 21.00 -9.11
CA ASP A 445 -20.17 21.61 -7.94
C ASP A 445 -18.72 22.04 -8.16
N LEU A 446 -17.94 21.38 -9.02
CA LEU A 446 -16.56 21.77 -9.31
C LEU A 446 -16.44 22.99 -10.23
N ARG A 447 -17.51 23.33 -10.97
CA ARG A 447 -17.50 24.51 -11.84
C ARG A 447 -17.33 25.79 -11.02
N GLY A 448 -16.81 26.84 -11.65
CA GLY A 448 -16.69 28.15 -11.03
C GLY A 448 -18.05 28.76 -10.73
N LYS A 449 -18.09 29.65 -9.74
CA LYS A 449 -19.29 30.38 -9.36
C LYS A 449 -19.87 31.13 -10.57
N HIS A 450 -21.16 30.92 -10.81
CA HIS A 450 -21.91 31.57 -11.88
C HIS A 450 -23.18 32.22 -11.35
N GLN A 451 -23.64 33.32 -11.98
CA GLN A 451 -24.85 34.04 -11.54
C GLN A 451 -26.11 33.16 -11.63
N LEU A 452 -26.15 32.30 -12.66
CA LEU A 452 -27.23 31.34 -12.91
C LEU A 452 -27.09 30.04 -12.11
N ASP A 453 -26.19 30.00 -11.12
CA ASP A 453 -26.06 28.81 -10.28
C ASP A 453 -27.36 28.49 -9.52
N THR A 454 -27.76 27.22 -9.54
CA THR A 454 -28.92 26.75 -8.77
C THR A 454 -28.66 26.85 -7.26
N ASN A 455 -29.73 26.89 -6.46
CA ASN A 455 -29.58 26.90 -5.00
C ASN A 455 -28.93 25.60 -4.49
N SER A 456 -29.26 24.47 -5.11
CA SER A 456 -28.72 23.15 -4.74
C SER A 456 -27.19 23.08 -4.88
N VAL A 457 -26.60 23.62 -5.95
CA VAL A 457 -25.13 23.65 -6.09
C VAL A 457 -24.48 24.65 -5.14
N LYS A 458 -25.14 25.80 -4.88
CA LYS A 458 -24.64 26.81 -3.92
C LYS A 458 -24.55 26.22 -2.51
N ASP A 459 -25.56 25.43 -2.11
CA ASP A 459 -25.58 24.77 -0.80
C ASP A 459 -24.54 23.64 -0.72
N ALA A 460 -24.35 22.85 -1.78
CA ALA A 460 -23.28 21.85 -1.84
C ALA A 460 -21.88 22.47 -1.66
N ARG A 461 -21.57 23.55 -2.37
CA ARG A 461 -20.29 24.27 -2.23
C ARG A 461 -20.09 24.88 -0.84
N ARG A 462 -21.17 25.35 -0.19
CA ARG A 462 -21.12 25.80 1.22
C ARG A 462 -20.77 24.66 2.17
N LEU A 463 -21.35 23.47 1.97
CA LEU A 463 -21.03 22.29 2.79
C LEU A 463 -19.58 21.84 2.62
N PHE A 464 -19.04 21.92 1.39
CA PHE A 464 -17.61 21.65 1.16
C PHE A 464 -16.72 22.59 1.95
N PHE A 465 -17.01 23.89 1.91
CA PHE A 465 -16.27 24.90 2.66
C PHE A 465 -16.33 24.65 4.17
N GLN A 466 -17.50 24.32 4.71
CA GLN A 466 -17.66 23.99 6.14
C GLN A 466 -16.87 22.75 6.53
N HIS A 467 -16.98 21.68 5.75
CA HIS A 467 -16.28 20.43 6.04
C HIS A 467 -14.77 20.61 5.96
N TYR A 468 -14.29 21.36 4.97
CA TYR A 468 -12.89 21.73 4.83
C TYR A 468 -12.37 22.49 6.05
N LEU A 469 -13.11 23.49 6.53
CA LEU A 469 -12.77 24.19 7.77
C LEU A 469 -12.67 23.24 8.95
N THR A 470 -13.59 22.27 9.08
CA THR A 470 -13.51 21.24 10.11
C THR A 470 -12.25 20.39 9.98
N MET A 471 -11.86 20.00 8.76
CA MET A 471 -10.60 19.26 8.55
C MET A 471 -9.39 20.07 9.02
N LEU A 472 -9.30 21.36 8.66
CA LEU A 472 -8.21 22.23 9.07
C LEU A 472 -8.17 22.49 10.58
N LEU A 473 -9.34 22.65 11.23
CA LEU A 473 -9.40 22.89 12.68
C LEU A 473 -8.90 21.67 13.46
N VAL A 474 -9.28 20.46 13.05
CA VAL A 474 -8.75 19.21 13.63
C VAL A 474 -7.23 19.14 13.47
N LEU A 475 -6.68 19.57 12.32
CA LEU A 475 -5.23 19.63 12.09
C LEU A 475 -4.52 20.67 12.96
N LEU A 476 -5.13 21.83 13.20
CA LEU A 476 -4.57 22.86 14.08
C LEU A 476 -4.50 22.40 15.53
N GLU A 477 -5.55 21.71 16.01
CA GLU A 477 -5.55 21.08 17.33
C GLU A 477 -4.46 20.00 17.46
N ILE A 478 -4.22 19.23 16.40
CA ILE A 478 -3.14 18.22 16.33
C ILE A 478 -1.75 18.89 16.43
N LEU A 479 -1.52 19.99 15.71
CA LEU A 479 -0.25 20.72 15.73
C LEU A 479 0.02 21.42 17.08
N ILE A 480 -1.03 21.89 17.76
CA ILE A 480 -0.93 22.51 19.09
C ILE A 480 -0.67 21.45 20.16
N ALA A 481 -1.36 20.30 20.09
CA ALA A 481 -1.14 19.18 21.01
C ALA A 481 0.27 18.60 20.88
N GLY A 482 0.80 18.51 19.66
CA GLY A 482 2.19 18.08 19.39
C GLY A 482 3.26 19.04 19.92
N ARG A 483 2.94 20.32 20.16
CA ARG A 483 3.88 21.29 20.77
C ARG A 483 3.84 21.31 22.30
N MET A 484 2.78 20.78 22.94
CA MET A 484 2.67 20.80 24.41
C MET A 484 3.41 19.63 25.11
N VAL A 485 3.97 18.67 24.37
CA VAL A 485 4.80 17.58 24.94
C VAL A 485 6.29 17.88 24.71
N THR A 486 6.74 19.05 25.15
CA THR A 486 8.17 19.33 25.37
C THR A 486 8.29 20.19 26.63
N SER A 487 8.09 19.57 27.80
CA SER A 487 8.56 20.15 29.05
C SER A 487 9.04 19.04 29.97
N ASP A 488 10.36 18.97 30.10
CA ASP A 488 11.11 18.17 31.05
C ASP A 488 10.55 18.24 32.47
N ASN A 489 10.50 17.09 33.16
CA ASN A 489 10.77 16.96 34.59
C ASN A 489 10.78 15.47 35.01
N VAL A 490 11.83 14.74 34.65
CA VAL A 490 12.17 13.49 35.33
C VAL A 490 13.12 13.81 36.49
N ARG A 491 12.62 13.64 37.72
CA ARG A 491 13.39 13.84 38.95
C ARG A 491 14.51 12.80 39.07
N LYS A 492 15.75 13.28 39.08
CA LYS A 492 16.93 12.61 39.65
C LYS A 492 16.80 12.52 41.17
N ILE A 493 17.04 11.34 41.75
CA ILE A 493 17.57 11.18 43.12
C ILE A 493 18.59 10.04 43.07
N GLY A 494 19.82 10.31 43.48
CA GLY A 494 20.87 9.31 43.68
C GLY A 494 21.21 9.13 45.16
N ILE A 495 22.10 8.16 45.44
CA ILE A 495 23.21 8.13 46.44
C ILE A 495 23.45 6.68 46.97
N PHE A 496 24.68 6.19 46.76
CA PHE A 496 25.38 5.03 47.36
C PHE A 496 25.67 5.20 48.88
N PRO A 497 26.00 4.20 49.74
CA PRO A 497 27.24 3.37 49.70
C PRO A 497 27.13 1.97 50.42
N PRO A 498 28.21 1.32 50.96
CA PRO A 498 29.21 0.48 50.29
C PRO A 498 29.34 -0.99 50.84
N THR A 499 30.24 -1.74 50.18
CA THR A 499 30.85 -3.09 50.39
C THR A 499 30.86 -3.79 51.78
N PRO A 500 31.10 -5.12 51.83
CA PRO A 500 32.46 -5.58 52.13
C PRO A 500 33.00 -6.74 51.28
N ILE A 501 34.33 -6.84 51.37
CA ILE A 501 35.31 -7.72 50.71
C ILE A 501 35.27 -9.14 51.28
N ILE A 502 35.40 -10.16 50.41
CA ILE A 502 36.08 -11.43 50.77
C ILE A 502 36.97 -11.87 49.60
N THR A 503 38.26 -12.00 49.90
CA THR A 503 39.31 -12.60 49.08
C THR A 503 39.38 -14.11 49.30
N ARG A 504 39.53 -14.93 48.25
CA ARG A 504 40.51 -16.03 48.26
C ARG A 504 40.82 -16.65 46.89
N ASN A 505 42.10 -17.00 46.78
CA ASN A 505 42.91 -17.48 45.67
C ASN A 505 42.51 -18.79 44.97
N SER A 506 42.81 -18.77 43.66
CA SER A 506 43.61 -19.70 42.83
C SER A 506 43.17 -21.13 42.52
N SER A 507 43.30 -21.41 41.22
CA SER A 507 43.67 -22.65 40.53
C SER A 507 42.72 -23.84 40.68
N ASP A 508 42.04 -24.20 39.58
CA ASP A 508 42.55 -25.27 38.73
C ASP A 508 41.71 -25.44 37.45
N ASN A 509 42.44 -25.80 36.39
CA ASN A 509 41.90 -26.32 35.13
C ASN A 509 40.95 -27.49 35.40
N LEU A 510 39.80 -27.55 34.73
CA LEU A 510 39.32 -28.82 34.20
C LEU A 510 38.24 -28.63 33.12
N TRP A 511 38.59 -29.10 31.93
CA TRP A 511 37.66 -29.47 30.88
C TRP A 511 36.63 -30.46 31.42
N MET A 512 35.34 -30.16 31.30
CA MET A 512 34.29 -31.19 31.42
C MET A 512 33.18 -30.97 30.40
N THR A 513 33.37 -31.64 29.27
CA THR A 513 32.33 -32.27 28.48
C THR A 513 31.29 -32.95 29.37
N THR A 514 30.11 -32.37 29.50
CA THR A 514 28.92 -33.11 29.94
C THR A 514 27.76 -32.82 28.99
N LYS A 515 27.23 -33.92 28.44
CA LYS A 515 26.09 -34.00 27.53
C LYS A 515 24.86 -33.33 28.15
N LEU A 516 24.52 -32.13 27.71
CA LEU A 516 23.17 -31.58 27.80
C LEU A 516 22.44 -31.91 26.50
N ASN A 517 22.07 -33.19 26.34
CA ASN A 517 21.00 -33.55 25.41
C ASN A 517 19.67 -33.15 26.06
N ALA A 518 19.38 -31.85 26.09
CA ALA A 518 18.00 -31.40 26.21
C ALA A 518 17.33 -31.77 24.88
N ILE A 519 16.56 -32.86 24.89
CA ILE A 519 15.72 -33.25 23.76
C ILE A 519 14.71 -32.12 23.59
N MET A 520 14.91 -31.28 22.56
CA MET A 520 13.87 -30.35 22.11
C MET A 520 12.68 -31.21 21.69
N GLU A 521 11.57 -31.18 22.44
CA GLU A 521 10.30 -31.68 21.91
C GLU A 521 9.97 -30.88 20.64
N SER A 522 10.16 -31.50 19.47
CA SER A 522 9.83 -30.86 18.21
C SER A 522 8.32 -30.66 18.13
N MET A 523 7.89 -29.41 18.09
CA MET A 523 6.49 -29.09 17.81
C MET A 523 6.22 -29.35 16.34
N ASN A 524 5.59 -30.47 16.04
CA ASN A 524 5.16 -30.80 14.70
C ASN A 524 3.72 -30.28 14.52
N TYR A 525 3.59 -29.09 13.93
CA TYR A 525 2.30 -28.67 13.38
C TYR A 525 2.07 -29.36 12.05
N GLU A 526 0.82 -29.64 11.72
CA GLU A 526 0.43 -30.25 10.46
C GLU A 526 -0.14 -29.18 9.51
N TRP A 527 0.28 -29.21 8.25
CA TRP A 527 -0.23 -28.34 7.21
C TRP A 527 -0.19 -29.05 5.86
N ASN A 528 -1.03 -28.58 4.95
CA ASN A 528 -0.98 -28.96 3.55
C ASN A 528 -0.20 -27.91 2.76
N VAL A 529 0.76 -28.35 1.94
CA VAL A 529 1.44 -27.49 0.97
C VAL A 529 0.53 -27.30 -0.23
N LYS A 530 0.19 -26.04 -0.54
CA LYS A 530 -0.66 -25.66 -1.66
C LYS A 530 0.02 -24.60 -2.54
N TRP A 531 -0.54 -24.41 -3.73
CA TRP A 531 0.00 -23.52 -4.75
C TRP A 531 -1.10 -22.73 -5.46
N TYR A 532 -0.96 -21.41 -5.50
CA TYR A 532 -1.79 -20.55 -6.34
C TYR A 532 -1.11 -20.35 -7.69
N GLN A 533 -1.60 -21.03 -8.73
CA GLN A 533 -0.89 -21.22 -10.02
C GLN A 533 -0.94 -20.02 -10.97
N SER A 534 -1.79 -19.02 -10.69
CA SER A 534 -2.07 -17.91 -11.62
C SER A 534 -1.76 -16.56 -10.98
N MET A 535 -0.69 -16.47 -10.19
CA MET A 535 -0.24 -15.21 -9.61
C MET A 535 0.46 -14.35 -10.68
N PRO A 536 0.00 -13.12 -10.97
CA PRO A 536 0.69 -12.25 -11.92
C PRO A 536 2.11 -11.94 -11.45
N ILE A 537 3.08 -11.94 -12.38
CA ILE A 537 4.43 -11.43 -12.06
C ILE A 537 4.36 -9.93 -11.77
N ASP A 538 3.55 -9.19 -12.54
CA ASP A 538 3.35 -7.76 -12.39
C ASP A 538 1.86 -7.40 -12.24
N HIS A 539 1.51 -6.88 -11.07
CA HIS A 539 0.15 -6.45 -10.74
C HIS A 539 -0.22 -5.09 -11.30
N PHE A 540 0.77 -4.23 -11.60
CA PHE A 540 0.54 -2.80 -11.79
C PHE A 540 0.81 -2.32 -13.22
N THR A 541 1.21 -3.23 -14.11
CA THR A 541 1.30 -2.97 -15.55
C THR A 541 0.57 -4.04 -16.37
N TYR A 542 0.18 -3.66 -17.58
CA TYR A 542 -0.55 -4.49 -18.55
C TYR A 542 0.32 -4.79 -19.78
N ARG A 543 1.62 -5.01 -19.57
CA ARG A 543 2.62 -5.23 -20.64
C ARG A 543 2.84 -6.71 -20.97
N ASN A 544 2.74 -7.56 -19.98
CA ASN A 544 2.90 -9.01 -20.10
C ASN A 544 1.77 -9.72 -19.34
N ASN A 545 1.55 -10.99 -19.69
CA ASN A 545 0.58 -11.87 -19.06
C ASN A 545 1.29 -13.07 -18.41
N GLU A 546 2.50 -12.85 -17.89
CA GLU A 546 3.26 -13.90 -17.23
C GLU A 546 2.72 -14.10 -15.80
N PHE A 547 2.60 -15.38 -15.43
CA PHE A 547 2.15 -15.81 -14.13
C PHE A 547 3.17 -16.75 -13.50
N PHE A 548 3.17 -16.83 -12.18
CA PHE A 548 3.94 -17.81 -11.41
C PHE A 548 3.08 -18.50 -10.35
N SER A 549 3.60 -19.60 -9.84
CA SER A 549 2.97 -20.34 -8.74
C SER A 549 3.48 -19.81 -7.40
N LEU A 550 2.57 -19.26 -6.60
CA LEU A 550 2.85 -18.84 -5.23
C LEU A 550 2.56 -20.00 -4.26
N LYS A 551 3.56 -20.41 -3.48
CA LYS A 551 3.43 -21.44 -2.44
C LYS A 551 2.76 -20.86 -1.20
N TYR A 552 1.86 -21.62 -0.60
CA TYR A 552 1.33 -21.32 0.72
C TYR A 552 1.05 -22.62 1.49
N LEU A 553 1.13 -22.54 2.81
CA LEU A 553 0.78 -23.63 3.71
C LEU A 553 -0.60 -23.36 4.27
N ALA A 554 -1.44 -24.39 4.33
CA ALA A 554 -2.82 -24.25 4.78
C ALA A 554 -3.18 -25.34 5.80
N ASN A 555 -3.90 -24.93 6.85
CA ASN A 555 -4.60 -25.84 7.74
C ASN A 555 -6.00 -25.26 8.02
N TYR A 556 -7.03 -26.00 7.62
CA TYR A 556 -8.43 -25.63 7.77
C TYR A 556 -9.17 -26.50 8.78
N SER A 557 -8.47 -27.37 9.52
CA SER A 557 -9.08 -28.36 10.42
C SER A 557 -9.88 -27.73 11.57
N TYR A 558 -9.58 -26.47 11.92
CA TYR A 558 -10.29 -25.72 12.95
C TYR A 558 -11.34 -24.74 12.39
N PHE A 559 -11.40 -24.56 11.07
CA PHE A 559 -12.18 -23.49 10.46
C PHE A 559 -13.69 -23.76 10.54
N LEU A 560 -14.43 -22.78 11.05
CA LEU A 560 -15.89 -22.68 10.92
C LEU A 560 -16.22 -21.39 10.17
N CYS A 561 -17.36 -21.35 9.47
CA CYS A 561 -17.70 -20.24 8.56
C CYS A 561 -17.80 -18.86 9.22
N ASP A 562 -18.01 -18.78 10.53
CA ASP A 562 -18.00 -17.55 11.34
C ASP A 562 -16.63 -17.23 11.98
N GLY A 563 -15.63 -18.08 11.75
CA GLY A 563 -14.26 -17.91 12.19
C GLY A 563 -13.41 -17.07 11.23
N PRO A 564 -12.26 -16.56 11.69
CA PRO A 564 -11.37 -15.74 10.88
C PRO A 564 -10.42 -16.59 10.03
N LEU A 565 -9.85 -15.96 9.01
CA LEU A 565 -8.62 -16.40 8.35
C LEU A 565 -7.42 -15.75 9.06
N PHE A 566 -6.60 -16.56 9.72
CA PHE A 566 -5.29 -16.16 10.22
C PHE A 566 -4.26 -16.32 9.12
N PHE A 567 -3.68 -15.20 8.70
CA PHE A 567 -2.78 -15.14 7.56
C PHE A 567 -1.40 -14.66 8.01
N TYR A 568 -0.36 -15.47 7.84
CA TYR A 568 1.01 -15.04 8.08
C TYR A 568 1.60 -14.45 6.80
N ALA A 569 2.08 -13.21 6.88
CA ALA A 569 2.81 -12.56 5.81
C ALA A 569 4.25 -13.13 5.75
N GLY A 570 4.59 -13.79 4.64
CA GLY A 570 5.89 -14.44 4.45
C GLY A 570 7.09 -13.52 4.66
N ASN A 571 8.25 -14.13 4.94
CA ASN A 571 9.48 -13.44 5.31
C ASN A 571 10.65 -13.80 4.36
N GLU A 572 11.89 -13.50 4.75
CA GLU A 572 13.11 -13.68 3.97
C GLU A 572 13.60 -15.14 3.89
N GLY A 573 12.71 -16.11 3.64
CA GLY A 573 13.10 -17.51 3.54
C GLY A 573 11.95 -18.47 3.25
N ASP A 574 12.24 -19.77 3.36
CA ASP A 574 11.24 -20.85 3.22
C ASP A 574 10.14 -20.73 4.29
N ILE A 575 8.89 -20.78 3.84
CA ILE A 575 7.72 -20.51 4.68
C ILE A 575 7.49 -21.56 5.78
N GLU A 576 7.95 -22.80 5.60
CA GLU A 576 7.83 -23.88 6.60
C GLU A 576 8.57 -23.53 7.88
N ALA A 577 9.75 -22.91 7.78
CA ALA A 577 10.52 -22.50 8.94
C ALA A 577 9.74 -21.49 9.78
N PHE A 578 9.04 -20.54 9.15
CA PHE A 578 8.20 -19.56 9.85
C PHE A 578 6.92 -20.18 10.41
N ALA A 579 6.32 -21.14 9.72
CA ALA A 579 5.16 -21.88 10.21
C ALA A 579 5.46 -22.70 11.48
N GLN A 580 6.65 -23.32 11.54
CA GLN A 580 7.12 -24.05 12.73
C GLN A 580 7.40 -23.13 13.93
N ASN A 581 7.77 -21.88 13.65
CA ASN A 581 8.28 -20.95 14.65
C ASN A 581 7.24 -19.92 15.12
N THR A 582 6.13 -19.75 14.40
CA THR A 582 5.02 -18.82 14.74
C THR A 582 3.90 -19.57 15.43
N GLY A 583 4.21 -20.12 16.61
CA GLY A 583 3.30 -20.98 17.35
C GLY A 583 1.99 -20.35 17.79
N ILE A 584 1.98 -19.04 17.99
CA ILE A 584 0.80 -18.35 18.53
C ILE A 584 -0.43 -18.53 17.63
N MET A 585 -0.25 -18.55 16.31
CA MET A 585 -1.36 -18.75 15.36
C MET A 585 -1.99 -20.14 15.53
N TRP A 586 -1.17 -21.16 15.77
CA TRP A 586 -1.62 -22.53 16.01
C TRP A 586 -2.34 -22.69 17.35
N ASP A 587 -1.88 -21.98 18.38
CA ASP A 587 -2.52 -21.97 19.69
C ASP A 587 -3.90 -21.29 19.65
N LEU A 588 -4.01 -20.17 18.92
CA LEU A 588 -5.25 -19.40 18.80
C LEU A 588 -6.28 -20.03 17.86
N ALA A 589 -5.87 -20.75 16.81
CA ALA A 589 -6.79 -21.20 15.77
C ALA A 589 -7.97 -22.08 16.25
N PRO A 590 -7.79 -23.09 17.12
CA PRO A 590 -8.93 -23.87 17.64
C PRO A 590 -9.96 -23.01 18.37
N ARG A 591 -9.49 -21.95 19.04
CA ARG A 591 -10.31 -21.07 19.89
C ARG A 591 -11.10 -20.04 19.10
N PHE A 592 -10.52 -19.57 17.99
CA PHE A 592 -11.19 -18.67 17.07
C PHE A 592 -11.97 -19.39 15.97
N HIS A 593 -11.85 -20.71 15.92
CA HIS A 593 -12.33 -21.53 14.80
C HIS A 593 -11.75 -21.04 13.47
N ALA A 594 -10.44 -20.75 13.50
CA ALA A 594 -9.76 -20.06 12.41
C ALA A 594 -9.21 -21.00 11.36
N ALA A 595 -9.22 -20.55 10.11
CA ALA A 595 -8.35 -21.09 9.07
C ALA A 595 -6.94 -20.52 9.22
N ILE A 596 -5.92 -21.34 9.05
CA ILE A 596 -4.51 -20.91 9.11
C ILE A 596 -3.92 -20.96 7.72
N VAL A 597 -3.33 -19.85 7.29
CA VAL A 597 -2.55 -19.76 6.05
C VAL A 597 -1.21 -19.08 6.32
N PHE A 598 -0.13 -19.71 5.89
CA PHE A 598 1.20 -19.10 5.81
C PHE A 598 1.56 -18.93 4.34
N ALA A 599 1.65 -17.70 3.84
CA ALA A 599 1.98 -17.43 2.45
C ALA A 599 3.47 -17.16 2.28
N GLU A 600 4.13 -17.83 1.33
CA GLU A 600 5.53 -17.58 1.02
C GLU A 600 5.68 -16.25 0.28
N HIS A 601 6.81 -15.57 0.47
CA HIS A 601 7.13 -14.34 -0.26
C HIS A 601 7.66 -14.68 -1.66
N ARG A 602 7.30 -13.90 -2.69
CA ARG A 602 7.91 -14.02 -4.03
C ARG A 602 9.44 -13.91 -3.94
N TYR A 603 10.20 -14.68 -4.71
CA TYR A 603 11.67 -14.75 -4.67
C TYR A 603 12.28 -15.25 -3.35
N TYR A 604 11.49 -15.85 -2.47
CA TYR A 604 11.98 -16.61 -1.33
C TYR A 604 11.47 -18.04 -1.37
N GLY A 605 12.17 -18.95 -0.69
CA GLY A 605 11.85 -20.38 -0.68
C GLY A 605 11.66 -20.96 -2.09
N ASN A 606 10.46 -21.47 -2.37
CA ASN A 606 10.14 -22.09 -3.67
C ASN A 606 9.32 -21.18 -4.62
N SER A 607 8.83 -20.04 -4.14
CA SER A 607 7.99 -19.09 -4.87
C SER A 607 8.80 -18.15 -5.75
N LYS A 608 9.53 -18.71 -6.71
CA LYS A 608 10.44 -17.98 -7.61
C LYS A 608 9.78 -17.75 -8.97
N PRO A 609 9.42 -16.51 -9.37
CA PRO A 609 8.67 -16.26 -10.60
C PRO A 609 9.30 -16.84 -11.87
N TYR A 610 10.63 -16.93 -11.92
CA TYR A 610 11.38 -17.49 -13.04
C TYR A 610 12.20 -18.73 -12.66
N GLY A 611 11.85 -19.41 -11.56
CA GLY A 611 12.63 -20.49 -10.99
C GLY A 611 14.06 -20.04 -10.67
N LYS A 612 15.07 -20.85 -11.00
CA LYS A 612 16.50 -20.51 -10.81
C LYS A 612 16.94 -19.27 -11.59
N ARG A 613 16.23 -18.88 -12.65
CA ARG A 613 16.58 -17.70 -13.45
C ARG A 613 16.21 -16.39 -12.78
N SER A 614 15.46 -16.43 -11.67
CA SER A 614 14.94 -15.23 -10.99
C SER A 614 16.02 -14.24 -10.60
N TYR A 615 17.26 -14.69 -10.35
CA TYR A 615 18.39 -13.89 -9.87
C TYR A 615 19.44 -13.58 -10.96
N MET A 616 19.19 -13.94 -12.22
CA MET A 616 20.20 -13.87 -13.28
C MET A 616 20.41 -12.46 -13.85
N ASP A 617 19.39 -11.60 -13.78
CA ASP A 617 19.45 -10.23 -14.27
C ASP A 617 18.41 -9.34 -13.57
N VAL A 618 18.61 -8.02 -13.67
CA VAL A 618 17.68 -7.02 -13.14
C VAL A 618 16.29 -7.07 -13.76
N LEU A 619 16.14 -7.57 -15.00
CA LEU A 619 14.83 -7.66 -15.64
C LEU A 619 13.95 -8.71 -14.96
N ARG A 620 14.56 -9.74 -14.37
CA ARG A 620 13.84 -10.74 -13.57
C ARG A 620 13.78 -10.37 -12.11
N LEU A 621 14.85 -9.84 -11.50
CA LEU A 621 14.81 -9.40 -10.10
C LEU A 621 13.92 -8.17 -9.89
N GLY A 622 13.66 -7.40 -10.93
CA GLY A 622 12.93 -6.14 -10.85
C GLY A 622 11.55 -6.21 -10.19
N TYR A 623 10.89 -7.38 -10.20
CA TYR A 623 9.58 -7.59 -9.59
C TYR A 623 9.65 -8.03 -8.11
N LEU A 624 10.85 -8.15 -7.54
CA LEU A 624 11.06 -8.32 -6.11
C LEU A 624 11.02 -6.95 -5.43
N ASN A 625 9.88 -6.65 -4.82
CA ASN A 625 9.67 -5.51 -3.94
C ASN A 625 8.44 -5.76 -3.05
N ASP A 626 8.30 -4.90 -2.04
CA ASP A 626 7.25 -4.93 -1.04
C ASP A 626 5.85 -4.76 -1.64
N ILE A 627 5.65 -3.82 -2.57
CA ILE A 627 4.30 -3.52 -3.09
C ILE A 627 3.72 -4.64 -3.96
N GLN A 628 4.56 -5.34 -4.73
CA GLN A 628 4.13 -6.49 -5.52
C GLN A 628 3.75 -7.69 -4.63
N VAL A 629 4.48 -7.95 -3.53
CA VAL A 629 4.10 -9.03 -2.60
C VAL A 629 2.83 -8.69 -1.81
N LEU A 630 2.59 -7.41 -1.48
CA LEU A 630 1.32 -7.01 -0.85
C LEU A 630 0.13 -7.27 -1.78
N ALA A 631 0.28 -7.03 -3.08
CA ALA A 631 -0.72 -7.37 -4.07
C ALA A 631 -0.89 -8.90 -4.22
N ASP A 632 0.19 -9.68 -4.17
CA ASP A 632 0.12 -11.15 -4.12
C ASP A 632 -0.74 -11.63 -2.97
N PHE A 633 -0.49 -11.11 -1.75
CA PHE A 633 -1.23 -11.51 -0.56
C PHE A 633 -2.69 -11.09 -0.64
N ALA A 634 -2.99 -9.87 -1.12
CA ALA A 634 -4.36 -9.41 -1.33
C ALA A 634 -5.13 -10.32 -2.30
N GLN A 635 -4.48 -10.74 -3.40
CA GLN A 635 -5.06 -11.65 -4.38
C GLN A 635 -5.25 -13.06 -3.81
N LEU A 636 -4.25 -13.60 -3.10
CA LEU A 636 -4.34 -14.92 -2.47
C LEU A 636 -5.47 -14.96 -1.42
N ILE A 637 -5.55 -13.96 -0.53
CA ILE A 637 -6.61 -13.87 0.49
C ILE A 637 -7.99 -13.80 -0.18
N THR A 638 -8.12 -13.03 -1.25
CA THR A 638 -9.39 -12.93 -1.99
C THR A 638 -9.76 -14.28 -2.62
N PHE A 639 -8.81 -14.95 -3.27
CA PHE A 639 -8.98 -16.29 -3.82
C PHE A 639 -9.48 -17.27 -2.74
N LEU A 640 -8.78 -17.36 -1.62
CA LEU A 640 -9.11 -18.27 -0.51
C LEU A 640 -10.53 -18.06 0.03
N LYS A 641 -11.00 -16.81 0.10
CA LYS A 641 -12.35 -16.47 0.57
C LYS A 641 -13.46 -16.77 -0.43
N THR A 642 -13.13 -16.88 -1.70
CA THR A 642 -14.11 -17.05 -2.79
C THR A 642 -14.14 -18.45 -3.37
N ASP A 643 -13.03 -19.18 -3.29
CA ASP A 643 -12.91 -20.51 -3.86
C ASP A 643 -13.51 -21.57 -2.93
N GLN A 644 -14.52 -22.28 -3.43
CA GLN A 644 -15.27 -23.27 -2.66
C GLN A 644 -14.47 -24.55 -2.39
N GLU A 645 -13.40 -24.82 -3.15
CA GLU A 645 -12.52 -25.97 -2.91
C GLU A 645 -11.43 -25.66 -1.86
N GLU A 646 -11.24 -24.38 -1.52
CA GLU A 646 -10.28 -23.96 -0.50
C GLU A 646 -10.85 -23.96 0.91
N LEU A 647 -11.61 -22.93 1.30
CA LEU A 647 -12.19 -22.84 2.66
C LEU A 647 -13.49 -23.64 2.80
N GLY A 648 -14.02 -24.18 1.71
CA GLY A 648 -15.33 -24.82 1.68
C GLY A 648 -16.48 -23.83 1.48
N PHE A 649 -17.71 -24.36 1.44
CA PHE A 649 -18.90 -23.53 1.25
C PHE A 649 -19.33 -22.87 2.56
N CYS A 650 -19.36 -21.53 2.57
CA CYS A 650 -20.01 -20.75 3.62
C CYS A 650 -21.30 -20.10 3.11
N PRO A 651 -22.33 -19.92 3.98
CA PRO A 651 -23.58 -19.29 3.58
C PRO A 651 -23.34 -17.91 2.94
N PRO A 652 -24.09 -17.55 1.88
CA PRO A 652 -23.95 -16.24 1.25
C PRO A 652 -24.11 -15.09 2.26
N GLY A 653 -23.17 -14.15 2.24
CA GLY A 653 -23.17 -13.01 3.17
C GLY A 653 -22.43 -13.27 4.49
N THR A 654 -21.89 -14.48 4.70
CA THR A 654 -20.98 -14.74 5.82
C THR A 654 -19.69 -13.96 5.63
N GLU A 655 -19.32 -13.15 6.62
CA GLU A 655 -18.04 -12.45 6.62
C GLU A 655 -16.98 -13.36 7.22
N ILE A 656 -15.84 -13.51 6.53
CA ILE A 656 -14.65 -14.18 7.04
C ILE A 656 -13.63 -13.07 7.35
N PRO A 657 -13.47 -12.68 8.63
CA PRO A 657 -12.50 -11.68 9.03
C PRO A 657 -11.08 -12.16 8.75
N VAL A 658 -10.18 -11.25 8.35
CA VAL A 658 -8.79 -11.60 8.08
C VAL A 658 -7.88 -10.90 9.08
N ILE A 659 -7.12 -11.69 9.84
CA ILE A 659 -6.11 -11.19 10.78
C ILE A 659 -4.73 -11.58 10.26
N VAL A 660 -3.91 -10.57 10.00
CA VAL A 660 -2.57 -10.78 9.43
C VAL A 660 -1.52 -10.73 10.53
N PHE A 661 -0.58 -11.68 10.52
CA PHE A 661 0.51 -11.79 11.47
C PHE A 661 1.85 -11.66 10.75
N GLY A 662 2.84 -11.10 11.42
CA GLY A 662 4.22 -11.10 10.93
C GLY A 662 5.21 -10.57 11.95
N GLY A 663 6.42 -11.14 11.94
CA GLY A 663 7.57 -10.68 12.72
C GLY A 663 8.65 -10.07 11.82
N SER A 664 9.37 -9.04 12.28
CA SER A 664 10.44 -8.40 11.50
C SER A 664 9.94 -7.81 10.16
N TYR A 665 10.57 -8.13 9.03
CA TYR A 665 10.09 -7.73 7.70
C TYR A 665 8.66 -8.23 7.41
N GLY A 666 8.34 -9.49 7.75
CA GLY A 666 6.97 -10.00 7.70
C GLY A 666 6.00 -9.17 8.54
N GLY A 667 6.45 -8.60 9.67
CA GLY A 667 5.69 -7.64 10.47
C GLY A 667 5.49 -6.29 9.78
N MET A 668 6.47 -5.82 9.02
CA MET A 668 6.31 -4.64 8.15
C MET A 668 5.27 -4.90 7.07
N LEU A 669 5.33 -6.06 6.41
CA LEU A 669 4.34 -6.49 5.42
C LEU A 669 2.95 -6.62 6.03
N ALA A 670 2.81 -7.18 7.24
CA ALA A 670 1.54 -7.27 7.94
C ALA A 670 0.91 -5.88 8.19
N ALA A 671 1.71 -4.93 8.69
CA ALA A 671 1.26 -3.56 8.90
C ALA A 671 0.88 -2.87 7.58
N TRP A 672 1.75 -2.95 6.56
CA TRP A 672 1.50 -2.33 5.26
C TRP A 672 0.33 -2.95 4.51
N LEU A 673 0.12 -4.26 4.62
CA LEU A 673 -1.05 -4.94 4.04
C LEU A 673 -2.34 -4.39 4.67
N ARG A 674 -2.37 -4.23 5.99
CA ARG A 674 -3.51 -3.61 6.69
C ARG A 674 -3.73 -2.15 6.30
N MET A 675 -2.66 -1.39 6.11
CA MET A 675 -2.73 0.02 5.69
C MET A 675 -3.21 0.17 4.24
N LYS A 676 -2.77 -0.71 3.33
CA LYS A 676 -3.06 -0.61 1.89
C LYS A 676 -4.32 -1.35 1.45
N TYR A 677 -4.72 -2.41 2.15
CA TYR A 677 -5.90 -3.22 1.83
C TYR A 677 -6.84 -3.38 3.03
N PRO A 678 -7.30 -2.28 3.64
CA PRO A 678 -8.14 -2.30 4.84
C PRO A 678 -9.54 -2.91 4.62
N HIS A 679 -9.96 -3.07 3.36
CA HIS A 679 -11.22 -3.72 2.98
C HIS A 679 -11.10 -5.24 2.88
N ILE A 680 -9.87 -5.77 2.76
CA ILE A 680 -9.52 -7.20 2.72
C ILE A 680 -9.05 -7.68 4.10
N VAL A 681 -8.22 -6.88 4.76
CA VAL A 681 -7.59 -7.20 6.06
C VAL A 681 -8.28 -6.44 7.18
N ASP A 682 -8.90 -7.16 8.11
CA ASP A 682 -9.67 -6.58 9.22
C ASP A 682 -8.76 -6.13 10.37
N GLY A 683 -7.66 -6.84 10.61
CA GLY A 683 -6.65 -6.49 11.63
C GLY A 683 -5.25 -7.03 11.33
N ALA A 684 -4.23 -6.43 11.93
CA ALA A 684 -2.85 -6.91 11.82
C ALA A 684 -2.12 -6.91 13.17
N TRP A 685 -1.26 -7.91 13.37
CA TRP A 685 -0.27 -7.99 14.45
C TRP A 685 1.14 -7.94 13.85
N ALA A 686 1.74 -6.75 13.94
CA ALA A 686 3.07 -6.45 13.44
C ALA A 686 4.07 -6.44 14.61
N SER A 687 4.72 -7.58 14.82
CA SER A 687 5.70 -7.72 15.90
C SER A 687 7.11 -7.38 15.43
N SER A 688 7.82 -6.59 16.22
CA SER A 688 9.24 -6.27 16.02
C SER A 688 9.54 -5.73 14.62
N ALA A 689 8.59 -4.93 14.09
CA ALA A 689 8.61 -4.45 12.72
C ALA A 689 9.37 -3.11 12.64
N PRO A 690 10.54 -3.04 11.97
CA PRO A 690 11.37 -1.82 11.92
C PRO A 690 10.85 -0.79 10.90
N LEU A 691 9.58 -0.40 11.03
CA LEU A 691 8.87 0.48 10.11
C LEU A 691 9.48 1.89 9.98
N ARG A 692 10.27 2.33 10.97
CA ARG A 692 10.88 3.66 11.00
C ARG A 692 12.36 3.66 10.62
N ASN A 693 12.91 2.56 10.09
CA ASN A 693 14.34 2.44 9.81
C ASN A 693 14.82 3.05 8.48
N PHE A 694 14.03 3.94 7.89
CA PHE A 694 14.27 4.51 6.56
C PHE A 694 14.68 5.98 6.62
N TYR A 695 15.37 6.46 5.58
CA TYR A 695 15.78 7.85 5.50
C TYR A 695 14.59 8.82 5.58
N GLY A 696 14.70 9.83 6.44
CA GLY A 696 13.67 10.85 6.63
C GLY A 696 12.65 10.56 7.75
N THR A 697 12.85 9.49 8.53
CA THR A 697 12.00 9.15 9.70
C THR A 697 12.38 9.85 11.01
N GLY A 698 13.55 10.49 11.04
CA GLY A 698 14.10 11.13 12.24
C GLY A 698 14.67 10.15 13.28
N ILE A 699 14.79 8.86 12.95
CA ILE A 699 15.53 7.89 13.77
C ILE A 699 17.03 8.05 13.54
N ASN A 700 17.82 8.00 14.62
CA ASN A 700 19.27 8.04 14.50
C ASN A 700 19.78 6.73 13.89
N PRO A 701 20.66 6.78 12.86
CA PRO A 701 21.27 5.61 12.23
C PRO A 701 21.87 4.57 13.18
N GLU A 702 22.45 5.00 14.30
CA GLU A 702 23.10 4.13 15.31
C GLU A 702 22.14 3.48 16.32
N SER A 703 20.83 3.68 16.20
CA SER A 703 19.90 3.25 17.26
C SER A 703 19.86 1.72 17.41
N VAL A 704 20.00 0.97 16.31
CA VAL A 704 19.97 -0.49 16.30
C VAL A 704 21.22 -1.08 16.98
N SER A 705 22.40 -0.54 16.68
CA SER A 705 23.67 -0.95 17.32
C SER A 705 23.72 -0.54 18.80
N ASN A 706 23.11 0.60 19.16
CA ASN A 706 22.99 1.03 20.56
C ASN A 706 22.17 0.03 21.41
N VAL A 707 21.04 -0.45 20.89
CA VAL A 707 20.23 -1.46 21.61
C VAL A 707 20.98 -2.79 21.70
N THR A 708 21.69 -3.19 20.63
CA THR A 708 22.57 -4.37 20.66
C THR A 708 23.61 -4.25 21.79
N THR A 709 24.32 -3.12 21.86
CA THR A 709 25.32 -2.87 22.90
C THR A 709 24.70 -2.86 24.29
N THR A 710 23.55 -2.21 24.44
CA THR A 710 22.80 -2.14 25.71
C THR A 710 22.42 -3.54 26.20
N ASN A 711 21.97 -4.44 25.32
CA ASN A 711 21.64 -5.81 25.67
C ASN A 711 22.86 -6.51 26.31
N TYR A 712 24.02 -6.47 25.65
CA TYR A 712 25.25 -7.08 26.18
C TYR A 712 25.71 -6.45 27.50
N VAL A 713 25.78 -5.12 27.57
CA VAL A 713 26.29 -4.39 28.74
C VAL A 713 25.39 -4.58 29.96
N THR A 714 24.07 -4.50 29.79
CA THR A 714 23.12 -4.71 30.90
C THR A 714 23.11 -6.16 31.39
N ASN A 715 23.53 -7.11 30.55
CA ASN A 715 23.71 -8.52 30.91
C ASN A 715 25.12 -8.85 31.48
N GLY A 716 25.95 -7.83 31.74
CA GLY A 716 27.22 -7.98 32.48
C GLY A 716 28.47 -8.12 31.61
N CYS A 717 28.37 -7.88 30.30
CA CYS A 717 29.54 -7.74 29.44
C CYS A 717 30.26 -6.39 29.64
N ASP A 718 31.58 -6.41 29.65
CA ASP A 718 32.44 -5.24 29.47
C ASP A 718 32.46 -4.86 27.98
N TRP A 719 31.85 -3.71 27.65
CA TRP A 719 31.78 -3.20 26.27
C TRP A 719 33.15 -3.06 25.61
N LYS A 720 34.21 -2.88 26.40
CA LYS A 720 35.58 -2.75 25.89
C LYS A 720 36.09 -4.01 25.21
N VAL A 721 35.66 -5.20 25.66
CA VAL A 721 36.02 -6.47 25.00
C VAL A 721 35.61 -6.45 23.54
N PHE A 722 34.45 -5.85 23.25
CA PHE A 722 33.92 -5.72 21.91
C PHE A 722 34.59 -4.55 21.17
N SER A 723 34.51 -3.34 21.72
CA SER A 723 34.99 -2.13 21.03
C SER A 723 36.50 -2.16 20.79
N GLU A 724 37.29 -2.49 21.82
CA GLU A 724 38.75 -2.59 21.70
C GLU A 724 39.13 -3.87 20.95
N GLY A 725 38.34 -4.95 21.06
CA GLY A 725 38.56 -6.19 20.32
C GLY A 725 38.40 -6.05 18.80
N PHE A 726 37.38 -5.33 18.32
CA PHE A 726 37.25 -5.05 16.90
C PHE A 726 38.43 -4.21 16.37
N VAL A 727 38.91 -3.25 17.16
CA VAL A 727 40.11 -2.45 16.84
C VAL A 727 41.37 -3.32 16.83
N ALA A 728 41.51 -4.24 17.80
CA ALA A 728 42.61 -5.18 17.89
C ALA A 728 42.67 -6.10 16.67
N ILE A 729 41.54 -6.68 16.25
CA ILE A 729 41.45 -7.51 15.06
C ILE A 729 41.81 -6.71 13.80
N GLN A 730 41.35 -5.46 13.68
CA GLN A 730 41.71 -4.58 12.57
C GLN A 730 43.21 -4.25 12.56
N LYS A 731 43.84 -4.13 13.72
CA LYS A 731 45.28 -3.86 13.84
C LYS A 731 46.10 -5.09 13.48
N LEU A 732 45.72 -6.26 13.99
CA LEU A 732 46.38 -7.54 13.71
C LEU A 732 46.27 -7.91 12.22
N SER A 733 45.15 -7.62 11.56
CA SER A 733 44.96 -7.95 10.14
C SER A 733 45.90 -7.20 9.19
N LYS A 734 46.51 -6.09 9.62
CA LYS A 734 47.43 -5.28 8.80
C LYS A 734 48.78 -5.95 8.58
N THR A 735 49.26 -6.78 9.51
CA THR A 735 50.57 -7.45 9.41
C THR A 735 50.42 -8.92 9.04
N GLU A 736 51.43 -9.50 8.40
CA GLU A 736 51.42 -10.93 8.04
C GLU A 736 51.40 -11.82 9.28
N GLU A 737 52.24 -11.52 10.28
CA GLU A 737 52.27 -12.22 11.56
C GLU A 737 50.91 -12.13 12.29
N GLY A 738 50.29 -10.94 12.31
CA GLY A 738 48.99 -10.75 12.95
C GLY A 738 47.88 -11.52 12.22
N ARG A 739 47.90 -11.59 10.88
CA ARG A 739 46.99 -12.46 10.10
C ARG A 739 47.19 -13.94 10.42
N MET A 740 48.43 -14.41 10.55
CA MET A 740 48.70 -15.80 10.95
C MET A 740 48.13 -16.11 12.33
N LYS A 741 48.27 -15.18 13.29
CA LYS A 741 47.69 -15.30 14.64
C LYS A 741 46.17 -15.31 14.60
N LEU A 742 45.54 -14.39 13.85
CA LEU A 742 44.09 -14.39 13.68
C LEU A 742 43.58 -15.71 13.06
N ASN A 743 44.29 -16.24 12.06
CA ASN A 743 43.95 -17.54 11.48
C ASN A 743 44.02 -18.68 12.49
N GLN A 744 44.97 -18.63 13.42
CA GLN A 744 45.09 -19.60 14.50
C GLN A 744 43.98 -19.44 15.55
N ILE A 745 43.74 -18.21 16.02
CA ILE A 745 42.72 -17.89 17.03
C ILE A 745 41.33 -18.30 16.53
N PHE A 746 40.96 -17.85 15.33
CA PHE A 746 39.65 -18.14 14.73
C PHE A 746 39.57 -19.51 14.08
N ARG A 747 40.63 -20.33 14.14
CA ARG A 747 40.70 -21.66 13.50
C ARG A 747 40.23 -21.61 12.05
N SER A 748 40.86 -20.78 11.24
CA SER A 748 40.52 -20.62 9.84
C SER A 748 40.58 -21.95 9.11
N LYS A 749 39.53 -22.24 8.36
CA LYS A 749 39.42 -23.43 7.53
C LYS A 749 40.57 -23.48 6.53
N PRO A 750 41.25 -24.64 6.39
CA PRO A 750 42.33 -24.79 5.43
C PRO A 750 41.94 -24.35 4.02
N GLY A 751 42.74 -23.46 3.41
CA GLY A 751 42.50 -22.87 2.09
C GLY A 751 41.66 -21.58 2.08
N PHE A 752 41.09 -21.18 3.22
CA PHE A 752 40.28 -19.98 3.42
C PHE A 752 40.86 -19.04 4.48
N GLU A 753 42.15 -19.13 4.73
CA GLU A 753 42.88 -18.29 5.67
C GLU A 753 42.98 -16.85 5.16
N MET A 754 43.04 -15.87 6.07
CA MET A 754 43.33 -14.48 5.75
C MET A 754 44.73 -14.36 5.13
N LYS A 755 44.80 -13.85 3.91
CA LYS A 755 46.07 -13.65 3.19
C LYS A 755 46.46 -12.19 3.12
N ASN A 756 45.47 -11.30 3.03
CA ASN A 756 45.69 -9.86 2.92
C ASN A 756 44.73 -9.09 3.84
N PHE A 757 44.87 -7.77 3.87
CA PHE A 757 44.02 -6.91 4.70
C PHE A 757 42.57 -6.85 4.20
N ASP A 758 42.31 -7.10 2.92
CA ASP A 758 40.95 -7.04 2.35
C ASP A 758 40.03 -8.11 2.96
N ASP A 759 40.61 -9.21 3.46
CA ASP A 759 39.89 -10.25 4.21
C ASP A 759 39.33 -9.75 5.57
N PHE A 760 39.82 -8.62 6.09
CA PHE A 760 39.37 -8.06 7.36
C PHE A 760 37.87 -7.75 7.36
N THR A 761 37.34 -7.16 6.29
CA THR A 761 35.91 -6.81 6.20
C THR A 761 35.01 -8.04 6.32
N SER A 762 35.46 -9.17 5.80
CA SER A 762 34.74 -10.44 5.86
C SER A 762 34.78 -11.03 7.28
N LEU A 763 35.94 -11.01 7.95
CA LEU A 763 36.07 -11.39 9.36
C LEU A 763 35.25 -10.48 10.28
N TYR A 764 35.29 -9.16 10.06
CA TYR A 764 34.48 -8.19 10.80
C TYR A 764 32.99 -8.51 10.67
N SER A 765 32.49 -8.68 9.44
CA SER A 765 31.10 -9.01 9.17
C SER A 765 30.68 -10.34 9.81
N TYR A 766 31.58 -11.31 9.84
CA TYR A 766 31.36 -12.62 10.48
C TYR A 766 31.16 -12.49 11.99
N ILE A 767 32.05 -11.76 12.68
CA ILE A 767 31.95 -11.52 14.12
C ILE A 767 30.73 -10.65 14.44
N TYR A 768 30.55 -9.56 13.69
CA TYR A 768 29.40 -8.65 13.80
C TYR A 768 28.08 -9.43 13.75
N SER A 769 27.92 -10.30 12.75
CA SER A 769 26.70 -11.07 12.57
C SER A 769 26.39 -11.96 13.77
N ALA A 770 27.38 -12.69 14.30
CA ALA A 770 27.18 -13.54 15.48
C ALA A 770 26.76 -12.73 16.72
N VAL A 771 27.44 -11.61 16.98
CA VAL A 771 27.11 -10.73 18.11
C VAL A 771 25.70 -10.14 17.95
N PHE A 772 25.37 -9.65 16.76
CA PHE A 772 24.07 -9.08 16.46
C PHE A 772 22.94 -10.11 16.58
N TYR A 773 23.06 -11.27 15.93
CA TYR A 773 22.00 -12.29 15.94
C TYR A 773 21.81 -12.96 17.30
N MET A 774 22.86 -13.07 18.13
CA MET A 774 22.68 -13.51 19.52
C MET A 774 21.81 -12.53 20.32
N ALA A 775 21.97 -11.21 20.14
CA ALA A 775 21.08 -10.23 20.77
C ALA A 775 19.64 -10.30 20.24
N VAL A 776 19.46 -10.50 18.93
CA VAL A 776 18.14 -10.69 18.31
C VAL A 776 17.42 -11.90 18.92
N ILE A 777 18.13 -13.00 19.13
CA ILE A 777 17.59 -14.29 19.59
C ILE A 777 17.89 -14.52 21.07
N ASP A 778 17.90 -13.46 21.90
CA ASP A 778 18.12 -13.58 23.35
C ASP A 778 16.87 -14.11 24.10
N TYR A 779 16.33 -15.23 23.64
CA TYR A 779 15.10 -15.82 24.15
C TYR A 779 15.31 -16.55 25.49
N PRO A 780 14.30 -16.62 26.36
CA PRO A 780 14.41 -17.27 27.67
C PRO A 780 14.57 -18.80 27.62
N TYR A 781 14.47 -19.41 26.45
CA TYR A 781 14.55 -20.86 26.26
C TYR A 781 15.33 -21.20 24.98
N PRO A 782 15.91 -22.41 24.88
CA PRO A 782 16.59 -22.86 23.67
C PRO A 782 15.70 -22.80 22.44
N THR A 783 16.27 -22.38 21.32
CA THR A 783 15.53 -22.24 20.06
C THR A 783 16.35 -22.74 18.89
N ASN A 784 15.66 -23.08 17.80
CA ASN A 784 16.26 -23.37 16.51
C ASN A 784 15.67 -22.40 15.47
N PHE A 785 15.98 -21.12 15.65
CA PHE A 785 15.59 -20.04 14.76
C PHE A 785 16.85 -19.37 14.25
N LEU A 786 17.06 -19.35 12.93
CA LEU A 786 18.34 -19.07 12.25
C LEU A 786 19.44 -20.10 12.54
N THR A 787 19.74 -20.37 13.81
CA THR A 787 20.68 -21.40 14.26
C THR A 787 20.27 -21.95 15.63
N PRO A 788 20.64 -23.19 16.00
CA PRO A 788 20.45 -23.69 17.36
C PRO A 788 21.20 -22.84 18.38
N LEU A 789 20.47 -22.27 19.33
CA LEU A 789 21.02 -21.48 20.45
C LEU A 789 20.44 -21.95 21.78
N PRO A 790 21.18 -21.78 22.89
CA PRO A 790 20.66 -21.98 24.23
C PRO A 790 19.62 -20.89 24.58
N GLY A 791 18.93 -21.07 25.71
CA GLY A 791 18.21 -19.97 26.34
C GLY A 791 19.19 -18.94 26.87
N PHE A 792 18.86 -17.65 26.67
CA PHE A 792 19.64 -16.47 27.01
C PHE A 792 21.12 -16.54 26.57
N PRO A 793 21.41 -16.63 25.26
CA PRO A 793 22.77 -16.70 24.73
C PRO A 793 23.67 -15.53 25.13
N VAL A 794 23.12 -14.38 25.53
CA VAL A 794 23.90 -13.22 25.98
C VAL A 794 24.14 -13.24 27.48
N LYS A 795 23.12 -13.57 28.28
CA LYS A 795 23.08 -13.41 29.75
C LYS A 795 23.98 -14.39 30.51
N VAL A 796 24.49 -13.96 31.67
CA VAL A 796 25.10 -14.87 32.66
C VAL A 796 24.00 -15.44 33.57
N GLN A 797 23.83 -16.76 33.59
CA GLN A 797 22.86 -17.43 34.48
C GLN A 797 23.55 -18.29 35.54
N TYR A 798 23.10 -18.15 36.79
CA TYR A 798 23.49 -18.99 37.92
C TYR A 798 22.37 -19.98 38.22
N ASN A 799 22.64 -21.28 38.21
CA ASN A 799 21.68 -22.28 38.69
C ASN A 799 21.73 -22.36 40.25
N LEU A 800 20.66 -22.86 40.89
CA LEU A 800 20.52 -23.17 42.32
C LEU A 800 21.68 -23.99 42.94
N LEU A 801 22.53 -24.62 42.13
CA LEU A 801 23.72 -25.37 42.54
C LEU A 801 25.07 -24.64 42.35
N PHE A 802 25.08 -23.34 42.02
CA PHE A 802 26.31 -22.56 41.75
C PHE A 802 27.16 -23.06 40.56
N TYR A 803 26.58 -23.82 39.62
CA TYR A 803 27.24 -24.12 38.34
C TYR A 803 27.02 -22.99 37.33
N ILE A 804 28.10 -22.54 36.68
CA ILE A 804 28.06 -21.57 35.57
C ILE A 804 27.59 -22.33 34.32
N ILE A 805 26.48 -21.89 33.72
CA ILE A 805 26.12 -22.30 32.35
C ILE A 805 26.78 -21.30 31.40
N ALA A 806 27.57 -21.82 30.46
CA ALA A 806 28.48 -21.06 29.62
C ALA A 806 27.77 -20.34 28.46
N TYR A 807 27.76 -19.00 28.44
CA TYR A 807 27.18 -18.16 27.36
C TYR A 807 28.16 -17.06 26.89
N ALA A 808 27.70 -15.93 26.33
CA ALA A 808 28.59 -14.92 25.75
C ALA A 808 29.30 -14.05 26.81
N CYS A 809 28.57 -13.44 27.75
CA CYS A 809 29.16 -12.42 28.63
C CYS A 809 30.20 -12.92 29.63
N GLN A 810 30.25 -14.21 29.96
CA GLN A 810 31.32 -14.76 30.78
C GLN A 810 32.72 -14.59 30.14
N TYR A 811 32.81 -14.61 28.80
CA TYR A 811 34.06 -14.45 28.06
C TYR A 811 34.45 -12.98 27.91
N ALA A 812 33.51 -12.08 28.24
CA ALA A 812 33.64 -10.64 28.08
C ALA A 812 33.44 -9.89 29.41
N THR A 813 33.80 -10.46 30.55
CA THR A 813 33.63 -9.80 31.87
C THR A 813 34.65 -8.68 32.14
N LYS A 814 35.81 -8.74 31.48
CA LYS A 814 36.88 -7.75 31.56
C LYS A 814 37.73 -7.78 30.30
N ALA A 815 38.00 -6.63 29.71
CA ALA A 815 38.89 -6.51 28.54
C ALA A 815 40.31 -7.05 28.81
N GLY A 816 40.81 -7.85 27.86
CA GLY A 816 42.20 -8.30 27.80
C GLY A 816 43.19 -7.13 27.74
N ILE A 817 44.45 -7.40 28.08
CA ILE A 817 45.49 -6.35 28.17
C ILE A 817 46.27 -6.17 26.86
N ASN A 818 46.05 -7.04 25.87
CA ASN A 818 46.71 -6.97 24.55
C ASN A 818 45.76 -7.38 23.40
N ASP A 819 46.19 -7.12 22.17
CA ASP A 819 45.37 -7.32 20.97
C ASP A 819 45.01 -8.81 20.73
N GLU A 820 45.88 -9.75 21.09
CA GLU A 820 45.66 -11.19 20.90
C GLU A 820 44.63 -11.73 21.89
N GLU A 821 44.75 -11.35 23.17
CA GLU A 821 43.77 -11.68 24.22
C GLU A 821 42.37 -11.17 23.87
N LEU A 822 42.25 -9.92 23.39
CA LEU A 822 40.96 -9.36 22.96
C LEU A 822 40.38 -10.13 21.76
N ALA A 823 41.21 -10.52 20.79
CA ALA A 823 40.78 -11.34 19.66
C ALA A 823 40.31 -12.74 20.10
N GLU A 824 41.01 -13.38 21.06
CA GLU A 824 40.58 -14.65 21.67
C GLU A 824 39.26 -14.53 22.43
N GLN A 825 39.04 -13.42 23.16
CA GLN A 825 37.77 -13.15 23.84
C GLN A 825 36.62 -13.06 22.84
N LEU A 826 36.79 -12.32 21.74
CA LEU A 826 35.77 -12.25 20.67
C LEU A 826 35.53 -13.60 20.00
N TYR A 827 36.57 -14.39 19.76
CA TYR A 827 36.43 -15.77 19.27
C TYR A 827 35.56 -16.63 20.19
N ASN A 828 35.80 -16.58 21.50
CA ASN A 828 35.02 -17.33 22.48
C ASN A 828 33.56 -16.87 22.53
N VAL A 829 33.31 -15.56 22.40
CA VAL A 829 31.95 -15.00 22.31
C VAL A 829 31.21 -15.55 21.09
N ILE A 830 31.80 -15.46 19.89
CA ILE A 830 31.11 -15.88 18.66
C ILE A 830 30.94 -17.41 18.56
N ASN A 831 31.73 -18.19 19.29
CA ASN A 831 31.57 -19.64 19.37
C ASN A 831 30.26 -20.07 20.03
N VAL A 832 29.68 -19.22 20.88
CA VAL A 832 28.32 -19.45 21.40
C VAL A 832 27.31 -19.46 20.26
N TYR A 833 27.52 -18.66 19.22
CA TYR A 833 26.65 -18.64 18.04
C TYR A 833 26.97 -19.75 17.04
N TYR A 834 28.24 -19.88 16.65
CA TYR A 834 28.65 -20.78 15.56
C TYR A 834 28.91 -22.22 15.97
N ASN A 835 29.20 -22.49 17.24
CA ASN A 835 29.64 -23.80 17.72
C ASN A 835 28.92 -24.28 19.00
N TYR A 836 27.70 -23.79 19.26
CA TYR A 836 26.91 -24.23 20.41
C TYR A 836 26.68 -25.74 20.42
N THR A 837 26.44 -26.35 19.25
CA THR A 837 26.24 -27.80 19.11
C THR A 837 27.53 -28.60 19.19
N GLY A 838 28.70 -27.94 19.25
CA GLY A 838 30.02 -28.56 19.26
C GLY A 838 30.41 -29.25 17.93
N GLN A 839 29.70 -28.96 16.85
CA GLN A 839 29.89 -29.62 15.54
C GLN A 839 30.87 -28.89 14.62
N LEU A 840 31.21 -27.63 14.91
CA LEU A 840 32.10 -26.82 14.07
C LEU A 840 33.56 -27.01 14.51
N THR A 841 34.40 -27.51 13.61
CA THR A 841 35.85 -27.70 13.87
C THR A 841 36.67 -26.46 13.51
N ASP A 842 36.31 -25.80 12.40
CA ASP A 842 37.04 -24.68 11.80
C ASP A 842 36.06 -23.61 11.28
N HIS A 843 36.45 -22.34 11.32
CA HIS A 843 35.65 -21.21 10.82
C HIS A 843 36.07 -20.81 9.42
N CYS A 844 35.14 -20.28 8.63
CA CYS A 844 35.39 -19.95 7.24
C CYS A 844 34.78 -18.58 6.97
N PHE A 845 35.61 -17.53 6.98
CA PHE A 845 35.15 -16.13 7.00
C PHE A 845 35.75 -15.25 5.90
N THR A 846 36.52 -15.78 4.95
CA THR A 846 37.04 -15.02 3.79
C THR A 846 36.01 -14.91 2.68
N SER A 847 36.17 -13.95 1.77
CA SER A 847 35.20 -13.67 0.69
C SER A 847 34.94 -14.86 -0.25
N ASN A 848 35.93 -15.76 -0.39
CA ASN A 848 35.82 -16.96 -1.22
C ASN A 848 35.06 -18.09 -0.49
N CYS A 849 34.80 -17.93 0.80
CA CYS A 849 33.97 -18.84 1.57
C CYS A 849 32.50 -18.53 1.33
N THR A 850 31.85 -19.31 0.46
CA THR A 850 30.42 -19.18 0.14
C THR A 850 29.47 -19.61 1.28
N ILE A 851 29.97 -19.83 2.50
CA ILE A 851 29.21 -20.32 3.66
C ILE A 851 29.18 -19.22 4.73
N LEU A 852 28.60 -18.06 4.44
CA LEU A 852 28.73 -16.91 5.36
C LEU A 852 27.48 -16.08 5.53
N SER A 853 26.34 -16.75 5.67
CA SER A 853 25.13 -16.13 6.19
C SER A 853 24.26 -17.20 6.87
N PRO A 854 23.53 -16.87 7.96
CA PRO A 854 22.45 -17.74 8.46
C PRO A 854 21.39 -18.03 7.39
N PHE A 855 21.31 -17.19 6.35
CA PHE A 855 20.62 -17.49 5.09
C PHE A 855 21.52 -18.40 4.24
N GLN A 856 21.40 -19.70 4.48
CA GLN A 856 22.25 -20.75 3.89
C GLN A 856 22.13 -20.88 2.35
N ASN A 857 21.27 -20.07 1.71
CA ASN A 857 21.04 -20.06 0.27
C ASN A 857 21.47 -18.72 -0.35
N ASN A 858 22.40 -18.78 -1.32
CA ASN A 858 22.84 -17.61 -2.09
C ASN A 858 21.66 -16.80 -2.66
N ASP A 859 20.57 -17.48 -3.03
CA ASP A 859 19.38 -16.85 -3.60
C ASP A 859 18.68 -15.89 -2.62
N GLU A 860 18.56 -16.26 -1.33
CA GLU A 860 17.86 -15.46 -0.31
C GLU A 860 18.67 -14.21 0.06
N VAL A 861 20.00 -14.35 0.15
CA VAL A 861 20.92 -13.23 0.36
C VAL A 861 20.85 -12.24 -0.81
N ILE A 862 20.85 -12.75 -2.05
CA ILE A 862 20.67 -11.91 -3.24
C ILE A 862 19.33 -11.19 -3.18
N ALA A 863 18.24 -11.88 -2.84
CA ALA A 863 16.90 -11.30 -2.72
C ALA A 863 16.86 -10.17 -1.67
N TRP A 864 17.38 -10.40 -0.47
CA TRP A 864 17.40 -9.40 0.60
C TRP A 864 18.22 -8.17 0.22
N ASN A 865 19.43 -8.38 -0.30
CA ASN A 865 20.30 -7.29 -0.73
C ASN A 865 19.67 -6.50 -1.89
N TRP A 866 18.96 -7.16 -2.80
CA TRP A 866 18.22 -6.48 -3.87
C TRP A 866 17.18 -5.52 -3.30
N GLN A 867 16.38 -5.93 -2.33
CA GLN A 867 15.39 -5.06 -1.69
C GLN A 867 16.06 -3.86 -1.00
N CYS A 868 17.16 -4.09 -0.27
CA CYS A 868 17.92 -3.03 0.41
C CYS A 868 18.59 -2.05 -0.58
N CYS A 869 18.97 -2.54 -1.76
CA CYS A 869 19.57 -1.76 -2.84
C CYS A 869 18.52 -1.07 -3.74
N THR A 870 17.23 -1.24 -3.48
CA THR A 870 16.17 -0.69 -4.33
C THR A 870 15.20 0.21 -3.56
N SER A 871 14.09 -0.33 -3.02
CA SER A 871 13.10 0.43 -2.24
C SER A 871 13.40 0.48 -0.75
N MET A 872 13.95 -0.59 -0.17
CA MET A 872 14.15 -0.73 1.28
C MET A 872 15.48 -0.16 1.77
N THR A 873 15.76 1.10 1.42
CA THR A 873 17.02 1.77 1.76
C THR A 873 17.10 2.11 3.26
N MET A 874 17.53 1.15 4.07
CA MET A 874 17.71 1.32 5.51
C MET A 874 18.90 2.23 5.84
N GLN A 875 18.83 2.95 6.96
CA GLN A 875 19.79 3.99 7.33
C GLN A 875 20.74 3.60 8.48
N ASN A 876 21.08 2.33 8.65
CA ASN A 876 21.92 1.87 9.78
C ASN A 876 23.39 2.31 9.63
N CYS A 877 24.01 2.72 10.74
CA CYS A 877 25.46 2.84 10.87
C CYS A 877 25.89 2.67 12.33
N ASP A 878 27.19 2.58 12.57
CA ASP A 878 27.77 2.36 13.90
C ASP A 878 28.70 3.52 14.30
N ARG A 879 28.74 3.89 15.59
CA ARG A 879 29.52 5.05 16.10
C ARG A 879 30.75 4.72 16.92
N SER A 880 30.94 3.47 17.33
CA SER A 880 32.00 3.06 18.27
C SER A 880 31.92 3.70 19.66
N GLY A 881 32.55 3.05 20.64
CA GLY A 881 32.60 3.49 22.03
C GLY A 881 31.63 2.77 22.97
N GLU A 882 31.30 3.42 24.09
CA GLU A 882 30.55 2.81 25.19
C GLU A 882 29.08 2.53 24.85
N ASN A 883 28.47 3.37 24.02
CA ASN A 883 27.06 3.23 23.65
C ASN A 883 26.86 2.38 22.39
N ASP A 884 27.92 2.17 21.62
CA ASP A 884 27.93 1.34 20.41
C ASP A 884 29.32 0.70 20.30
N PHE A 885 29.47 -0.57 20.63
CA PHE A 885 30.80 -1.17 20.65
C PHE A 885 31.31 -1.62 19.27
N PHE A 886 30.59 -1.38 18.18
CA PHE A 886 31.04 -1.73 16.82
C PHE A 886 32.02 -0.69 16.26
N LEU A 887 32.61 -0.94 15.09
CA LEU A 887 33.54 0.02 14.48
C LEU A 887 32.79 1.20 13.89
N ASN A 888 33.32 2.42 14.05
CA ASN A 888 32.66 3.62 13.54
C ASN A 888 32.54 3.58 12.00
N THR A 889 31.30 3.50 11.52
CA THR A 889 30.92 3.59 10.11
C THR A 889 30.10 4.84 9.79
N CYS A 890 29.55 5.52 10.80
CA CYS A 890 28.76 6.75 10.63
C CYS A 890 29.59 7.94 10.11
N ASP A 891 30.82 8.09 10.57
CA ASP A 891 31.69 9.23 10.22
C ASP A 891 32.52 8.99 8.95
N ASN A 892 32.10 8.06 8.09
CA ASN A 892 32.84 7.75 6.88
C ASN A 892 32.85 8.97 5.93
N PRO A 893 34.03 9.42 5.45
CA PRO A 893 34.16 10.63 4.63
C PRO A 893 33.42 10.58 3.29
N ASP A 894 33.14 9.38 2.76
CA ASP A 894 32.33 9.22 1.55
C ASP A 894 30.82 9.44 1.80
N GLY A 895 30.36 9.37 3.05
CA GLY A 895 28.96 9.43 3.47
C GLY A 895 28.20 8.12 3.25
N LEU A 896 27.31 7.77 4.19
CA LEU A 896 26.57 6.50 4.24
C LEU A 896 25.87 6.15 2.93
N ILE A 897 25.14 7.10 2.34
CA ILE A 897 24.38 6.89 1.10
C ILE A 897 25.29 6.50 -0.06
N ASN A 898 26.43 7.19 -0.22
CA ASN A 898 27.35 6.89 -1.32
C ASN A 898 28.01 5.52 -1.15
N ILE A 899 28.30 5.13 0.10
CA ILE A 899 28.85 3.80 0.41
C ILE A 899 27.84 2.71 0.06
N SER A 900 26.57 2.88 0.45
CA SER A 900 25.51 1.94 0.10
C SER A 900 25.33 1.82 -1.42
N ILE A 901 25.34 2.94 -2.15
CA ILE A 901 25.25 2.92 -3.62
C ILE A 901 26.45 2.20 -4.24
N LYS A 902 27.67 2.46 -3.76
CA LYS A 902 28.89 1.76 -4.22
C LYS A 902 28.81 0.26 -3.95
N TYR A 903 28.39 -0.13 -2.74
CA TYR A 903 28.20 -1.53 -2.36
C TYR A 903 27.20 -2.24 -3.28
N CYS A 904 26.02 -1.65 -3.48
CA CYS A 904 24.99 -2.21 -4.36
C CYS A 904 25.46 -2.30 -5.82
N THR A 905 26.18 -1.29 -6.30
CA THR A 905 26.73 -1.28 -7.67
C THR A 905 27.75 -2.39 -7.86
N GLU A 906 28.63 -2.63 -6.89
CA GLU A 906 29.61 -3.72 -6.96
C GLU A 906 28.95 -5.10 -6.81
N LEU A 907 28.00 -5.24 -5.88
CA LEU A 907 27.30 -6.50 -5.63
C LEU A 907 26.55 -7.01 -6.86
N PHE A 908 25.94 -6.09 -7.63
CA PHE A 908 25.09 -6.42 -8.77
C PHE A 908 25.67 -6.00 -10.12
N LYS A 909 26.98 -5.75 -10.20
CA LYS A 909 27.66 -5.29 -11.43
C LYS A 909 27.45 -6.23 -12.62
N ASP A 910 27.39 -7.54 -12.37
CA ASP A 910 27.32 -8.56 -13.41
C ASP A 910 25.89 -8.82 -13.91
N ILE A 911 24.88 -8.27 -13.23
CA ILE A 911 23.46 -8.55 -13.53
C ILE A 911 22.69 -7.34 -14.11
N GLY A 912 23.39 -6.23 -14.35
CA GLY A 912 22.83 -5.02 -15.01
C GLY A 912 22.29 -3.94 -14.06
N TYR A 913 22.71 -3.94 -12.80
CA TYR A 913 22.31 -2.91 -11.84
C TYR A 913 22.97 -1.56 -12.14
N SER A 914 22.22 -0.47 -11.94
CA SER A 914 22.70 0.90 -11.97
C SER A 914 22.22 1.66 -10.73
N SER A 915 22.95 2.71 -10.34
CA SER A 915 22.61 3.54 -9.18
C SER A 915 21.22 4.17 -9.25
N ASN A 916 20.60 4.25 -10.43
CA ASN A 916 19.23 4.73 -10.61
C ASN A 916 18.16 3.83 -9.95
N PHE A 917 18.50 2.57 -9.65
CA PHE A 917 17.61 1.67 -8.92
C PHE A 917 17.56 1.95 -7.41
N TYR A 918 18.55 2.65 -6.86
CA TYR A 918 18.60 2.99 -5.45
C TYR A 918 17.63 4.15 -5.12
N LYS A 919 16.45 3.84 -4.59
CA LYS A 919 15.36 4.81 -4.36
C LYS A 919 15.23 5.18 -2.87
N LEU A 920 16.02 6.17 -2.46
CA LEU A 920 16.14 6.64 -1.07
C LEU A 920 14.80 6.96 -0.36
N HIS A 921 13.83 7.50 -1.09
CA HIS A 921 12.59 8.01 -0.51
C HIS A 921 11.36 7.18 -0.87
N ASP A 922 11.53 6.01 -1.49
CA ASP A 922 10.42 5.24 -2.04
C ASP A 922 9.46 4.75 -0.95
N THR A 923 9.98 4.11 0.10
CA THR A 923 9.17 3.67 1.26
C THR A 923 8.45 4.85 1.93
N MET A 924 9.10 6.01 2.04
CA MET A 924 8.49 7.23 2.61
C MET A 924 7.33 7.74 1.75
N ILE A 925 7.49 7.78 0.43
CA ILE A 925 6.43 8.20 -0.50
C ILE A 925 5.27 7.20 -0.47
N ARG A 926 5.57 5.90 -0.44
CA ARG A 926 4.54 4.84 -0.46
C ARG A 926 3.72 4.77 0.82
N TYR A 927 4.37 4.68 1.98
CA TYR A 927 3.68 4.33 3.23
C TYR A 927 3.57 5.49 4.21
N GLY A 928 4.47 6.47 4.11
CA GLY A 928 4.58 7.54 5.10
C GLY A 928 5.04 7.02 6.45
N MET A 929 5.29 7.97 7.36
CA MET A 929 5.69 7.69 8.76
C MET A 929 4.78 8.41 9.75
N ILE A 930 3.56 8.71 9.30
CA ILE A 930 2.49 9.31 10.08
C ILE A 930 1.33 8.33 10.08
N TYR A 931 0.99 7.78 11.24
CA TYR A 931 0.06 6.65 11.38
C TYR A 931 -1.39 7.07 11.67
N ASN A 932 -1.74 8.35 11.50
CA ASN A 932 -3.04 8.90 11.89
C ASN A 932 -4.26 8.20 11.26
N ALA A 933 -4.13 7.69 10.04
CA ALA A 933 -5.15 6.97 9.29
C ALA A 933 -5.09 5.45 9.49
N THR A 934 -4.10 4.95 10.22
CA THR A 934 -3.97 3.53 10.56
C THR A 934 -5.08 3.14 11.54
N SER A 935 -5.55 1.90 11.41
CA SER A 935 -6.61 1.31 12.22
C SER A 935 -6.37 -0.18 12.42
N ASN A 936 -6.96 -0.76 13.46
CA ASN A 936 -6.90 -2.19 13.79
C ASN A 936 -5.51 -2.81 13.59
N THR A 937 -4.47 -2.20 14.17
CA THR A 937 -3.09 -2.67 14.02
C THR A 937 -2.43 -2.72 15.40
N ILE A 938 -1.87 -3.86 15.76
CA ILE A 938 -1.05 -4.04 16.95
C ILE A 938 0.41 -3.92 16.53
N PHE A 939 1.14 -2.99 17.15
CA PHE A 939 2.59 -2.92 17.09
C PHE A 939 3.16 -3.39 18.43
N SER A 940 3.92 -4.48 18.42
CA SER A 940 4.58 -5.02 19.60
C SER A 940 6.09 -4.97 19.42
N ASN A 941 6.83 -4.54 20.43
CA ASN A 941 8.30 -4.47 20.41
C ASN A 941 8.88 -5.06 21.69
N GLY A 942 9.94 -5.86 21.56
CA GLY A 942 10.73 -6.33 22.70
C GLY A 942 11.88 -5.39 23.01
N ASN A 943 12.15 -5.10 24.29
CA ASN A 943 13.24 -4.23 24.70
C ASN A 943 14.64 -4.82 24.42
N LEU A 944 14.76 -6.16 24.43
CA LEU A 944 16.03 -6.83 24.14
C LEU A 944 16.31 -6.93 22.63
N ASP A 945 15.30 -6.66 21.80
CA ASP A 945 15.39 -6.72 20.35
C ASP A 945 16.08 -5.49 19.77
N PRO A 946 17.23 -5.64 19.08
CA PRO A 946 17.89 -4.54 18.38
C PRO A 946 16.96 -3.77 17.41
N TRP A 947 16.03 -4.47 16.75
CA TRP A 947 15.11 -3.86 15.78
C TRP A 947 14.03 -2.99 16.41
N SER A 948 13.79 -3.12 17.72
CA SER A 948 12.85 -2.28 18.45
C SER A 948 13.22 -0.79 18.35
N ALA A 949 14.50 -0.46 18.20
CA ALA A 949 14.99 0.90 18.03
C ALA A 949 14.30 1.67 16.88
N SER A 950 13.86 0.94 15.85
CA SER A 950 13.16 1.47 14.68
C SER A 950 11.69 1.04 14.60
N GLY A 951 11.14 0.56 15.72
CA GLY A 951 9.75 0.18 15.89
C GLY A 951 8.80 1.37 16.07
N VAL A 952 7.51 1.07 16.11
CA VAL A 952 6.44 2.06 16.33
C VAL A 952 6.08 2.12 17.82
N TYR A 953 6.07 3.33 18.37
CA TYR A 953 5.83 3.62 19.79
C TYR A 953 4.70 4.65 19.97
N GLU A 954 4.19 4.81 21.20
CA GLU A 954 3.11 5.77 21.51
C GLU A 954 3.45 7.22 21.11
N ASN A 955 4.73 7.61 21.21
CA ASN A 955 5.23 8.92 20.82
C ASN A 955 5.50 9.06 19.31
N SER A 956 5.28 8.00 18.52
CA SER A 956 5.49 8.07 17.06
C SER A 956 4.43 8.94 16.39
N PRO A 957 4.76 9.65 15.29
CA PRO A 957 3.85 10.60 14.67
C PRO A 957 2.50 9.99 14.29
N GLY A 958 1.42 10.59 14.80
CA GLY A 958 0.04 10.18 14.50
C GLY A 958 -0.51 9.00 15.31
N ILE A 959 0.30 8.31 16.12
CA ILE A 959 -0.14 7.12 16.88
C ILE A 959 -1.22 7.44 17.90
N THR A 960 -1.11 8.54 18.65
CA THR A 960 -2.13 8.94 19.64
C THR A 960 -3.53 9.07 19.02
N ASN A 961 -3.62 9.51 17.76
CA ASN A 961 -4.88 9.57 17.03
C ASN A 961 -5.30 8.19 16.54
N ALA A 962 -4.35 7.41 16.04
CA ALA A 962 -4.57 6.05 15.54
C ALA A 962 -5.10 5.10 16.62
N MET A 963 -4.73 5.31 17.90
CA MET A 963 -5.24 4.52 19.02
C MET A 963 -6.77 4.57 19.15
N ARG A 964 -7.40 5.69 18.77
CA ARG A 964 -8.87 5.82 18.71
C ARG A 964 -9.51 4.97 17.62
N ASN A 965 -8.72 4.52 16.65
CA ASN A 965 -9.12 3.68 15.53
C ASN A 965 -8.68 2.21 15.73
N GLY A 966 -8.37 1.80 16.97
CA GLY A 966 -7.96 0.43 17.28
C GLY A 966 -6.51 0.13 16.96
N VAL A 967 -5.61 1.13 17.03
CA VAL A 967 -4.17 0.86 17.03
C VAL A 967 -3.68 0.66 18.46
N TYR A 968 -2.86 -0.37 18.68
CA TYR A 968 -2.33 -0.72 20.00
C TYR A 968 -0.81 -0.80 19.95
N ILE A 969 -0.16 -0.29 20.99
CA ILE A 969 1.30 -0.34 21.15
C ILE A 969 1.61 -1.18 22.37
N PHE A 970 2.43 -2.21 22.21
CA PHE A 970 2.97 -3.00 23.30
C PHE A 970 4.49 -2.93 23.29
N TYR A 971 5.07 -2.64 24.45
CA TYR A 971 6.52 -2.61 24.64
C TYR A 971 6.89 -3.50 25.81
N MET A 972 7.44 -4.67 25.49
CA MET A 972 7.74 -5.75 26.43
C MET A 972 9.18 -5.59 26.93
N SER A 973 9.35 -5.28 28.22
CA SER A 973 10.64 -4.92 28.82
C SER A 973 11.69 -6.05 28.81
N ASP A 974 11.25 -7.28 28.61
CA ASP A 974 12.01 -8.53 28.79
C ASP A 974 11.86 -9.50 27.61
N ALA A 975 11.31 -9.01 26.50
CA ALA A 975 11.19 -9.78 25.28
C ALA A 975 12.32 -9.44 24.31
N ALA A 976 12.83 -10.48 23.65
CA ALA A 976 13.67 -10.35 22.47
C ALA A 976 12.80 -10.37 21.20
N HIS A 977 13.45 -10.44 20.04
CA HIS A 977 12.84 -10.24 18.72
C HIS A 977 11.62 -11.13 18.49
N HIS A 978 10.45 -10.54 18.32
CA HIS A 978 9.13 -11.18 18.12
C HIS A 978 8.85 -12.42 18.98
N LEU A 979 9.29 -12.40 20.24
CA LEU A 979 9.03 -13.47 21.20
C LEU A 979 7.52 -13.70 21.41
N ASP A 980 6.72 -12.64 21.35
CA ASP A 980 5.26 -12.66 21.39
C ASP A 980 4.59 -13.52 20.31
N LEU A 981 5.22 -13.70 19.15
CA LEU A 981 4.69 -14.56 18.08
C LEU A 981 5.10 -16.04 18.21
N ARG A 982 6.06 -16.36 19.08
CA ARG A 982 6.54 -17.73 19.30
C ARG A 982 5.46 -18.61 19.92
N THR A 983 5.69 -19.92 19.92
CA THR A 983 4.82 -20.81 20.68
C THR A 983 4.88 -20.47 22.16
N PRO A 984 3.73 -20.37 22.84
CA PRO A 984 3.71 -20.21 24.27
C PRO A 984 4.57 -21.24 25.01
N ASN A 985 5.25 -20.79 26.05
CA ASN A 985 6.21 -21.57 26.82
C ASN A 985 6.11 -21.22 28.31
N THR A 986 6.38 -22.17 29.19
CA THR A 986 6.41 -21.95 30.65
C THR A 986 7.49 -20.96 31.10
N CYS A 987 8.49 -20.71 30.24
CA CYS A 987 9.53 -19.72 30.44
C CYS A 987 9.27 -18.38 29.75
N ASP A 988 8.07 -18.15 29.22
CA ASP A 988 7.73 -16.82 28.73
C ASP A 988 7.64 -15.83 29.91
N PRO A 989 8.18 -14.61 29.76
CA PRO A 989 8.11 -13.62 30.81
C PRO A 989 6.69 -13.09 31.04
N PRO A 990 6.42 -12.47 32.20
CA PRO A 990 5.11 -11.91 32.53
C PRO A 990 4.62 -10.88 31.52
N SER A 991 5.52 -10.04 30.98
CA SER A 991 5.13 -9.00 30.03
C SER A 991 4.60 -9.59 28.71
N VAL A 992 5.26 -10.65 28.20
CA VAL A 992 4.85 -11.38 26.97
C VAL A 992 3.53 -12.13 27.19
N THR A 993 3.42 -12.88 28.29
CA THR A 993 2.20 -13.65 28.57
C THR A 993 0.98 -12.76 28.77
N TYR A 994 1.17 -11.58 29.39
CA TYR A 994 0.11 -10.60 29.57
C TYR A 994 -0.24 -9.86 28.27
N GLU A 995 0.75 -9.49 27.46
CA GLU A 995 0.54 -8.90 26.14
C GLU A 995 -0.30 -9.82 25.25
N ARG A 996 0.08 -11.10 25.13
CA ARG A 996 -0.65 -12.05 24.29
C ARG A 996 -2.09 -12.23 24.76
N PHE A 997 -2.32 -12.19 26.08
CA PHE A 997 -3.66 -12.21 26.66
C PHE A 997 -4.49 -10.99 26.21
N GLN A 998 -3.92 -9.80 26.28
CA GLN A 998 -4.57 -8.57 25.83
C GLN A 998 -4.84 -8.58 24.32
N VAL A 999 -3.84 -8.93 23.51
CA VAL A 999 -3.96 -9.03 22.05
C VAL A 999 -5.05 -10.03 21.65
N THR A 1000 -5.13 -11.17 22.32
CA THR A 1000 -6.19 -12.15 22.08
C THR A 1000 -7.59 -11.55 22.27
N ASN A 1001 -7.78 -10.73 23.31
CA ASN A 1001 -9.06 -10.05 23.56
C ASN A 1001 -9.34 -8.95 22.52
N ILE A 1002 -8.30 -8.24 22.07
CA ILE A 1002 -8.40 -7.25 20.99
C ILE A 1002 -8.84 -7.94 19.69
N ILE A 1003 -8.18 -9.04 19.30
CA ILE A 1003 -8.51 -9.81 18.10
C ILE A 1003 -9.93 -10.37 18.19
N LYS A 1004 -10.35 -10.86 19.37
CA LYS A 1004 -11.74 -11.30 19.63
C LYS A 1004 -12.76 -10.20 19.31
N CYS A 1005 -12.48 -8.96 19.67
CA CYS A 1005 -13.33 -7.82 19.33
C CYS A 1005 -13.37 -7.53 17.82
N TRP A 1006 -12.22 -7.60 17.14
CA TRP A 1006 -12.16 -7.37 15.70
C TRP A 1006 -12.88 -8.46 14.89
N VAL A 1007 -12.72 -9.73 15.28
CA VAL A 1007 -13.29 -10.88 14.57
C VAL A 1007 -14.81 -10.95 14.77
N TYR A 1008 -15.26 -10.96 16.02
CA TYR A 1008 -16.68 -11.21 16.31
C TYR A 1008 -17.53 -9.95 16.34
N LYS A 1009 -16.94 -8.75 16.29
CA LYS A 1009 -17.65 -7.44 16.28
C LYS A 1009 -18.64 -7.25 17.43
N ASN A 1010 -18.47 -8.00 18.52
CA ASN A 1010 -19.37 -8.02 19.68
C ASN A 1010 -19.04 -6.96 20.73
N CYS A 1011 -17.95 -6.21 20.53
CA CYS A 1011 -17.50 -5.17 21.44
C CYS A 1011 -18.12 -3.83 21.03
N THR A 1012 -18.93 -3.24 21.92
CA THR A 1012 -19.52 -1.90 21.72
C THR A 1012 -18.49 -0.79 21.82
N GLU A 1013 -17.39 -1.04 22.53
CA GLU A 1013 -16.24 -0.15 22.67
C GLU A 1013 -14.95 -0.92 22.34
N LEU A 1014 -13.96 -0.21 21.80
CA LEU A 1014 -12.63 -0.76 21.56
C LEU A 1014 -11.98 -1.11 22.92
N PRO A 1015 -11.38 -2.30 23.07
CA PRO A 1015 -10.65 -2.65 24.28
C PRO A 1015 -9.59 -1.61 24.63
N THR A 1016 -9.42 -1.28 25.91
CA THR A 1016 -8.28 -0.50 26.36
C THR A 1016 -7.12 -1.43 26.66
N SER A 1017 -5.92 -1.13 26.14
CA SER A 1017 -4.70 -1.83 26.57
C SER A 1017 -4.30 -1.38 27.98
N ASN A 1018 -4.08 -2.33 28.87
CA ASN A 1018 -3.55 -2.11 30.20
C ASN A 1018 -2.02 -2.11 30.17
N PRO A 1019 -1.36 -1.38 31.09
CA PRO A 1019 0.08 -1.44 31.26
C PRO A 1019 0.56 -2.87 31.46
N LEU A 1020 1.66 -3.23 30.78
CA LEU A 1020 2.29 -4.53 30.96
C LEU A 1020 2.94 -4.64 32.35
N PRO A 1021 2.95 -5.83 32.98
CA PRO A 1021 3.59 -6.01 34.28
C PRO A 1021 5.11 -5.81 34.18
N ASP A 1022 5.69 -5.14 35.17
CA ASP A 1022 7.14 -5.02 35.31
C ASP A 1022 7.77 -6.38 35.63
N ASN A 1023 8.98 -6.59 35.13
CA ASN A 1023 9.69 -7.86 35.27
C ASN A 1023 10.58 -7.99 36.53
N THR A 1024 10.30 -7.22 37.59
CA THR A 1024 11.19 -7.16 38.76
C THR A 1024 11.22 -8.50 39.51
N GLY A 1025 12.32 -9.24 39.39
CA GLY A 1025 12.58 -10.48 40.13
C GLY A 1025 12.09 -11.77 39.48
N TRP A 1026 11.62 -11.72 38.23
CA TRP A 1026 11.30 -12.93 37.48
C TRP A 1026 12.58 -13.59 36.95
N HIS A 1027 12.60 -14.92 37.04
CA HIS A 1027 13.65 -15.76 36.46
C HIS A 1027 12.96 -16.89 35.70
N ALA A 1028 13.48 -17.18 34.50
CA ALA A 1028 13.00 -18.32 33.73
C ALA A 1028 13.17 -19.62 34.56
N PRO A 1029 12.11 -20.44 34.68
CA PRO A 1029 12.21 -21.75 35.30
C PRO A 1029 13.30 -22.63 34.67
N ASP A 1030 13.92 -23.52 35.45
CA ASP A 1030 14.94 -24.44 34.93
C ASP A 1030 14.37 -25.49 33.95
N ASN A 1031 13.05 -25.67 33.91
CA ASN A 1031 12.34 -26.68 33.12
C ASN A 1031 11.34 -26.07 32.12
N CYS A 1032 11.85 -25.29 31.16
CA CYS A 1032 11.05 -24.72 30.08
C CYS A 1032 10.34 -25.79 29.24
N GLN A 1033 9.04 -25.63 29.02
CA GLN A 1033 8.21 -26.52 28.22
C GLN A 1033 7.22 -25.71 27.37
N PHE A 1034 7.00 -26.15 26.13
CA PHE A 1034 5.98 -25.54 25.28
C PHE A 1034 4.57 -25.83 25.81
N ILE A 1035 3.73 -24.81 25.78
CA ILE A 1035 2.33 -24.87 26.21
C ILE A 1035 1.47 -24.97 24.95
N LYS A 1036 0.83 -26.13 24.73
CA LYS A 1036 -0.07 -26.37 23.59
C LYS A 1036 -1.53 -26.15 24.00
N HIS A 1037 -2.25 -25.29 23.28
CA HIS A 1037 -3.66 -24.97 23.51
C HIS A 1037 -3.95 -24.50 24.94
N GLY A 1038 -2.95 -23.89 25.58
CA GLY A 1038 -2.98 -23.58 27.01
C GLY A 1038 -3.41 -22.16 27.35
N TYR A 1039 -3.96 -21.42 26.38
CA TYR A 1039 -4.62 -20.16 26.69
C TYR A 1039 -5.81 -20.38 27.67
N PRO A 1040 -5.98 -19.54 28.69
CA PRO A 1040 -5.14 -18.40 29.03
C PRO A 1040 -3.95 -18.82 29.90
N TRP A 1041 -2.78 -18.24 29.64
CA TRP A 1041 -1.52 -18.50 30.36
C TRP A 1041 -1.50 -17.90 31.78
N GLY A 1042 -2.51 -18.21 32.59
CA GLY A 1042 -2.68 -17.74 33.98
C GLY A 1042 -3.53 -16.49 34.16
N TYR A 1043 -4.00 -15.84 33.08
CA TYR A 1043 -4.80 -14.61 33.15
C TYR A 1043 -6.29 -14.87 32.91
N MET A 1044 -7.16 -14.34 33.77
CA MET A 1044 -8.61 -14.41 33.57
C MET A 1044 -9.14 -13.07 33.03
N GLU A 1045 -10.19 -13.13 32.20
CA GLU A 1045 -10.96 -11.93 31.86
C GLU A 1045 -11.44 -11.28 33.18
N PRO A 1046 -11.21 -9.96 33.39
CA PRO A 1046 -11.68 -9.30 34.59
C PRO A 1046 -13.19 -9.46 34.69
N LYS A 1047 -13.69 -9.92 35.85
CA LYS A 1047 -15.14 -10.02 36.10
C LYS A 1047 -15.74 -8.62 35.97
N VAL A 1048 -16.49 -8.38 34.90
CA VAL A 1048 -17.33 -7.19 34.77
C VAL A 1048 -18.30 -7.23 35.94
N TYR A 1049 -18.16 -6.30 36.88
CA TYR A 1049 -19.16 -6.10 37.93
C TYR A 1049 -20.44 -5.61 37.22
N SER A 1050 -21.36 -6.54 36.96
CA SER A 1050 -22.72 -6.20 36.58
C SER A 1050 -23.37 -5.45 37.74
N TYR A 1051 -23.60 -4.14 37.55
CA TYR A 1051 -24.55 -3.43 38.39
C TYR A 1051 -25.91 -4.13 38.27
N PRO A 1052 -26.60 -4.43 39.38
CA PRO A 1052 -27.88 -5.11 39.32
C PRO A 1052 -28.88 -4.20 38.61
N ILE A 1053 -29.44 -4.75 37.53
CA ILE A 1053 -30.61 -4.23 36.82
C ILE A 1053 -31.73 -4.15 37.86
N PHE A 1054 -32.13 -2.93 38.23
CA PHE A 1054 -33.40 -2.71 38.91
C PHE A 1054 -34.52 -3.04 37.93
N THR A 1055 -35.30 -4.05 38.30
CA THR A 1055 -36.54 -4.44 37.64
C THR A 1055 -37.65 -3.46 38.00
N GLN A 1056 -38.24 -2.80 37.00
CA GLN A 1056 -39.68 -2.69 36.79
C GLN A 1056 -40.00 -2.13 35.40
#